data_AF-A0A353DE78-F1
#
_entry.id   AF-A0A353DE78-F1
#
_cell.length_a   1.000
_cell.length_b   1.000
_cell.length_c   1.000
_cell.angle_alpha   90.00
_cell.angle_beta   90.00
_cell.angle_gamma   90.00
#
_symmetry.space_group_name_H-M   'P 1'
#
loop_
_entity.id
_entity.type
_entity.pdbx_description
1 polymer ?
#
loop_
_entity_poly.entity_id
_entity_poly.type
_entity_poly.pdbx_seq_one_letter_code
_entity_poly.pdbx_strand_id
1 'polypeptide(L)'
;LSSYTATFEIPSWNDTRKTDYRVGVQVDGETYYWEGTIRKDPVDKNEIVVINTSCQRISDGSVEADTMDWSPVKVWHPHLQTYDHIAKHGGDVLLALGDQIYEGQPTSKDTSSNFNRHYDYLYKWFFWMLQTRDLAKDMPTIAIPDDHDVYQGNLWGEGGIATNNQTTGGYEQPPSWVRLVERCQTRHMPLPDPYNTTQPAPLIAQGIGVYFTGMTYGEVGFAILEDRKFKTGPNGFPVDLNQQFLLGDRQKDFLKGWNTDWDGQKIKCVVSQSPFGMLHTHAASGYNFGLNDRDAHGWPQHRRQEVWEILRQSRSFQLAGDQHLSTLVHHGVDGPADAGYSFASPAISNFFPRVWDPVHNSGGRTATVSPYKGDFYLDGNGTLPTGQPNITSNHPGHIRIVSAANPLEYYDQTRNIDPVNLHDRGAGYGIIRIKKDTRQITFECWPVHADPEFPQTGSQFPDWPVTIHQAENDGRSPTGFLPVIETHWKSAPVLAVYSESNSELLYAMRFAGNLIRLPVYDNNDSYRVEISYGNGANVESLEALSPISEGPAAIHSFSALQPSIISGEAAILQWNVEGATNLTIDNGIGQVTNLSINGVGHVAVSPLSDTTYTLMLNGTLSAQATVRVFPTKAVWLGNNFSTAELQNEAISGNDADPDGDGFTNEKEFNFQTNPRSVQSTPLINTDVVSTDPYTLEFTSAVPLQSGQAIPKIEFSSDLENWSPLSPLAVGVEEVSRNNNPSEGTTQVTIRVSLPEIESQAEFFRGVWQLDQG
;
A
#
# COMPACT_ATOMS: atom_id res chain seq x y z
N LEU A 1 19.51 -1.88 31.97
CA LEU A 1 18.48 -0.97 32.53
C LEU A 1 17.11 -1.61 32.32
N SER A 2 16.23 -1.60 33.32
CA SER A 2 14.82 -2.03 33.16
C SER A 2 14.08 -1.01 32.30
N SER A 3 13.10 -1.39 31.48
CA SER A 3 12.21 -0.42 30.81
C SER A 3 10.90 -0.19 31.58
N TYR A 4 10.66 -0.94 32.67
CA TYR A 4 9.36 -1.06 33.36
C TYR A 4 8.17 -1.33 32.41
N THR A 5 8.44 -1.90 31.24
CA THR A 5 7.43 -2.36 30.29
C THR A 5 7.11 -3.83 30.54
N ALA A 6 5.83 -4.17 30.43
CA ALA A 6 5.34 -5.55 30.40
C ALA A 6 4.72 -5.81 29.03
N THR A 7 5.20 -6.82 28.32
CA THR A 7 4.73 -7.18 26.98
C THR A 7 3.98 -8.50 27.07
N PHE A 8 2.79 -8.55 26.47
CA PHE A 8 1.97 -9.75 26.35
C PHE A 8 1.92 -10.14 24.89
N GLU A 9 2.24 -11.39 24.60
CA GLU A 9 2.14 -11.98 23.27
C GLU A 9 1.10 -13.10 23.34
N ILE A 10 0.10 -13.02 22.46
CA ILE A 10 -0.98 -14.01 22.40
C ILE A 10 -0.89 -14.71 21.03
N PRO A 11 -0.26 -15.89 20.97
CA PRO A 11 -0.11 -16.62 19.72
C PRO A 11 -1.48 -17.09 19.21
N SER A 12 -1.62 -17.21 17.89
CA SER A 12 -2.85 -17.68 17.23
C SER A 12 -4.10 -16.90 17.66
N TRP A 13 -3.96 -15.58 17.82
CA TRP A 13 -5.07 -14.69 18.11
C TRP A 13 -6.12 -14.75 16.99
N ASN A 14 -7.40 -14.79 17.38
CA ASN A 14 -8.49 -14.69 16.41
C ASN A 14 -8.79 -13.21 16.13
N ASP A 15 -8.19 -12.69 15.08
CA ASP A 15 -8.32 -11.31 14.60
C ASP A 15 -9.63 -11.03 13.85
N THR A 16 -10.46 -12.04 13.55
CA THR A 16 -11.77 -11.84 12.89
C THR A 16 -12.81 -11.17 13.80
N ARG A 17 -12.53 -11.05 15.11
CA ARG A 17 -13.45 -10.53 16.11
C ARG A 17 -12.85 -9.39 16.93
N LYS A 18 -13.70 -8.42 17.25
CA LYS A 18 -13.41 -7.39 18.24
C LYS A 18 -13.35 -8.05 19.63
N THR A 19 -12.35 -7.69 20.43
CA THR A 19 -12.18 -8.24 21.79
C THR A 19 -11.77 -7.16 22.78
N ASP A 20 -12.58 -6.97 23.81
CA ASP A 20 -12.27 -6.06 24.91
C ASP A 20 -11.20 -6.70 25.83
N TYR A 21 -10.29 -5.87 26.35
CA TYR A 21 -9.26 -6.29 27.29
C TYR A 21 -9.15 -5.33 28.47
N ARG A 22 -8.53 -5.83 29.54
CA ARG A 22 -8.07 -5.00 30.65
C ARG A 22 -6.69 -5.45 31.13
N VAL A 23 -5.86 -4.50 31.51
CA VAL A 23 -4.58 -4.74 32.18
C VAL A 23 -4.71 -4.30 33.62
N GLY A 24 -4.31 -5.14 34.57
CA GLY A 24 -4.35 -4.85 36.00
C GLY A 24 -2.94 -4.70 36.57
N VAL A 25 -2.72 -3.67 37.39
CA VAL A 25 -1.49 -3.49 38.18
C VAL A 25 -1.84 -3.34 39.66
N GLN A 26 -1.09 -4.01 40.53
CA GLN A 26 -1.22 -3.84 41.99
C GLN A 26 -0.17 -2.84 42.49
N VAL A 27 -0.63 -1.78 43.16
CA VAL A 27 0.19 -0.75 43.78
C VAL A 27 -0.30 -0.56 45.21
N ASP A 28 0.58 -0.77 46.18
CA ASP A 28 0.29 -0.61 47.62
C ASP A 28 -0.97 -1.34 48.14
N GLY A 29 -1.27 -2.52 47.56
CA GLY A 29 -2.42 -3.35 47.93
C GLY A 29 -3.73 -3.00 47.21
N GLU A 30 -3.74 -1.95 46.39
CA GLU A 30 -4.86 -1.59 45.51
C GLU A 30 -4.61 -2.09 44.08
N THR A 31 -5.68 -2.55 43.41
CA THR A 31 -5.60 -2.96 42.00
C THR A 31 -6.17 -1.85 41.11
N TYR A 32 -5.35 -1.39 40.16
CA TYR A 32 -5.74 -0.42 39.14
C TYR A 32 -5.93 -1.14 37.80
N TYR A 33 -6.96 -0.78 37.06
CA TYR A 33 -7.25 -1.34 35.73
C TYR A 33 -7.15 -0.27 34.64
N TRP A 34 -6.59 -0.66 33.50
CA TRP A 34 -6.70 0.07 32.25
C TRP A 34 -7.41 -0.80 31.22
N GLU A 35 -8.38 -0.24 30.50
CA GLU A 35 -9.26 -0.99 29.60
C GLU A 35 -9.15 -0.46 28.17
N GLY A 36 -9.31 -1.36 27.20
CA GLY A 36 -9.28 -1.02 25.78
C GLY A 36 -9.84 -2.17 24.94
N THR A 37 -9.70 -2.03 23.63
CA THR A 37 -10.18 -3.01 22.66
C THR A 37 -9.09 -3.39 21.68
N ILE A 38 -8.89 -4.69 21.48
CA ILE A 38 -8.22 -5.19 20.29
C ILE A 38 -9.27 -5.23 19.17
N ARG A 39 -9.12 -4.37 18.15
CA ARG A 39 -10.01 -4.34 16.98
C ARG A 39 -9.86 -5.63 16.16
N LYS A 40 -10.93 -6.01 15.47
CA LYS A 40 -10.82 -7.03 14.42
C LYS A 40 -9.99 -6.48 13.26
N ASP A 41 -9.29 -7.35 12.55
CA ASP A 41 -8.63 -7.01 11.29
C ASP A 41 -9.68 -6.50 10.28
N PRO A 42 -9.58 -5.25 9.78
CA PRO A 42 -10.59 -4.63 8.92
C PRO A 42 -10.50 -5.08 7.46
N VAL A 43 -10.34 -6.38 7.20
CA VAL A 43 -10.28 -6.95 5.83
C VAL A 43 -11.54 -6.62 5.01
N ASP A 44 -12.68 -6.46 5.68
CA ASP A 44 -13.98 -6.12 5.08
C ASP A 44 -14.12 -4.63 4.72
N LYS A 45 -13.27 -3.74 5.26
CA LYS A 45 -13.26 -2.32 4.85
C LYS A 45 -12.52 -2.19 3.53
N ASN A 46 -13.12 -1.50 2.56
CA ASN A 46 -12.43 -1.18 1.31
C ASN A 46 -11.36 -0.09 1.46
N GLU A 47 -11.60 0.87 2.36
CA GLU A 47 -10.66 1.96 2.69
C GLU A 47 -10.03 1.72 4.07
N ILE A 48 -8.69 1.72 4.11
CA ILE A 48 -7.89 1.71 5.33
C ILE A 48 -7.34 3.10 5.58
N VAL A 49 -7.53 3.63 6.78
CA VAL A 49 -7.09 4.98 7.18
C VAL A 49 -5.88 4.89 8.11
N VAL A 50 -4.73 5.39 7.66
CA VAL A 50 -3.48 5.42 8.42
C VAL A 50 -3.22 6.83 8.93
N ILE A 51 -3.01 6.99 10.23
CA ILE A 51 -2.62 8.25 10.86
C ILE A 51 -1.10 8.29 10.90
N ASN A 52 -0.49 9.37 10.41
CA ASN A 52 0.97 9.58 10.45
C ASN A 52 1.33 10.78 11.33
N THR A 53 2.07 10.51 12.41
CA THR A 53 2.57 11.51 13.38
C THR A 53 4.06 11.37 13.62
N SER A 54 4.74 12.49 13.89
CA SER A 54 6.16 12.55 14.24
C SER A 54 6.46 13.87 14.99
N CYS A 55 7.67 13.99 15.54
CA CYS A 55 8.26 15.25 16.00
C CYS A 55 7.37 16.03 16.99
N GLN A 56 7.23 15.47 18.19
CA GLN A 56 6.23 15.87 19.18
C GLN A 56 6.84 16.67 20.33
N ARG A 57 7.42 17.82 20.02
CA ARG A 57 7.98 18.71 21.04
C ARG A 57 6.93 19.19 22.05
N ILE A 58 7.40 19.44 23.27
CA ILE A 58 6.57 19.67 24.45
C ILE A 58 6.33 21.17 24.68
N SER A 59 7.30 21.99 24.29
CA SER A 59 7.33 23.45 24.50
C SER A 59 8.24 24.17 23.48
N ASP A 60 8.03 25.48 23.33
CA ASP A 60 8.86 26.37 22.50
C ASP A 60 9.97 27.05 23.32
N GLY A 61 10.86 26.24 23.91
CA GLY A 61 11.93 26.69 24.82
C GLY A 61 12.22 25.65 25.90
N SER A 62 13.26 25.82 26.73
CA SER A 62 13.53 24.92 27.86
C SER A 62 12.73 25.33 29.08
N VAL A 63 12.05 24.37 29.72
CA VAL A 63 11.27 24.58 30.95
C VAL A 63 12.19 24.85 32.15
N GLU A 64 13.47 24.47 32.05
CA GLU A 64 14.50 24.73 33.07
C GLU A 64 15.18 26.10 32.95
N ALA A 65 14.82 26.93 31.96
CA ALA A 65 15.35 28.29 31.88
C ALA A 65 14.90 29.10 33.12
N ASP A 66 15.78 29.96 33.66
CA ASP A 66 15.50 30.84 34.81
C ASP A 66 14.24 31.72 34.64
N THR A 67 13.74 31.85 33.40
CA THR A 67 12.49 32.52 33.03
C THR A 67 11.70 31.69 32.02
N MET A 68 11.01 30.63 32.46
CA MET A 68 10.05 29.93 31.61
C MET A 68 8.71 30.67 31.60
N ASP A 69 8.21 30.96 30.40
CA ASP A 69 6.83 31.39 30.20
C ASP A 69 5.92 30.15 30.22
N TRP A 70 5.06 30.07 31.23
CA TRP A 70 4.11 28.97 31.42
C TRP A 70 2.79 29.17 30.65
N SER A 71 2.71 30.20 29.82
CA SER A 71 1.54 30.43 28.99
C SER A 71 1.39 29.33 27.92
N PRO A 72 0.16 29.13 27.40
CA PRO A 72 -0.07 28.25 26.25
C PRO A 72 0.74 28.61 24.99
N VAL A 73 1.37 29.79 24.96
CA VAL A 73 2.27 30.20 23.87
C VAL A 73 3.54 29.36 23.84
N LYS A 74 4.05 29.00 25.01
CA LYS A 74 5.34 28.30 25.16
C LYS A 74 5.20 26.87 25.63
N VAL A 75 4.07 26.48 26.23
CA VAL A 75 3.78 25.10 26.64
C VAL A 75 2.70 24.53 25.72
N TRP A 76 3.05 23.52 24.93
CA TRP A 76 2.15 22.90 23.95
C TRP A 76 1.61 21.55 24.41
N HIS A 77 2.29 20.89 25.35
CA HIS A 77 1.80 19.66 25.95
C HIS A 77 0.74 19.94 27.04
N PRO A 78 -0.29 19.07 27.16
CA PRO A 78 -0.62 17.98 26.25
C PRO A 78 -1.23 18.49 24.94
N HIS A 79 -0.90 17.84 23.82
CA HIS A 79 -1.41 18.16 22.47
C HIS A 79 -2.87 17.71 22.28
N LEU A 80 -3.74 17.98 23.25
CA LEU A 80 -5.11 17.42 23.33
C LEU A 80 -5.97 17.79 22.12
N GLN A 81 -5.93 19.05 21.68
CA GLN A 81 -6.67 19.48 20.49
C GLN A 81 -6.24 18.67 19.26
N THR A 82 -4.94 18.51 19.06
CA THR A 82 -4.40 17.75 17.92
C THR A 82 -4.87 16.29 17.96
N TYR A 83 -4.78 15.63 19.12
CA TYR A 83 -5.19 14.23 19.25
C TYR A 83 -6.72 14.03 19.16
N ASP A 84 -7.52 15.00 19.62
CA ASP A 84 -8.96 15.02 19.40
C ASP A 84 -9.31 15.14 17.91
N HIS A 85 -8.65 16.05 17.18
CA HIS A 85 -8.85 16.19 15.74
C HIS A 85 -8.38 14.94 14.96
N ILE A 86 -7.27 14.33 15.35
CA ILE A 86 -6.79 13.05 14.79
C ILE A 86 -7.85 11.95 14.98
N ALA A 87 -8.45 11.86 16.18
CA ALA A 87 -9.45 10.82 16.48
C ALA A 87 -10.68 10.89 15.56
N LYS A 88 -11.09 12.10 15.17
CA LYS A 88 -12.25 12.36 14.31
C LYS A 88 -12.10 11.83 12.87
N HIS A 89 -10.88 11.52 12.43
CA HIS A 89 -10.65 10.92 11.10
C HIS A 89 -11.02 9.43 11.00
N GLY A 90 -11.24 8.75 12.14
CA GLY A 90 -11.60 7.33 12.16
C GLY A 90 -10.46 6.40 11.75
N GLY A 91 -9.23 6.68 12.22
CA GLY A 91 -8.03 5.90 11.87
C GLY A 91 -8.09 4.42 12.25
N ASP A 92 -7.50 3.58 11.40
CA ASP A 92 -7.34 2.13 11.55
C ASP A 92 -5.95 1.75 12.06
N VAL A 93 -4.90 2.52 11.71
CA VAL A 93 -3.51 2.33 12.15
C VAL A 93 -2.91 3.67 12.57
N LEU A 94 -2.20 3.71 13.69
CA LEU A 94 -1.43 4.87 14.15
C LEU A 94 0.06 4.68 13.92
N LEU A 95 0.68 5.62 13.23
CA LEU A 95 2.12 5.69 13.06
C LEU A 95 2.70 6.82 13.93
N ALA A 96 3.70 6.48 14.74
CA ALA A 96 4.55 7.41 15.48
C ALA A 96 5.99 7.21 15.00
N LEU A 97 6.43 8.06 14.07
CA LEU A 97 7.61 7.82 13.22
C LEU A 97 8.88 8.50 13.68
N GLY A 98 9.09 8.55 14.99
CA GLY A 98 10.27 9.15 15.58
C GLY A 98 10.00 10.49 16.26
N ASP A 99 10.98 10.91 17.06
CA ASP A 99 10.97 12.12 17.85
C ASP A 99 9.72 12.23 18.72
N GLN A 100 9.33 11.10 19.34
CA GLN A 100 8.28 11.12 20.34
C GLN A 100 8.72 11.92 21.56
N ILE A 101 10.04 11.98 21.81
CA ILE A 101 10.66 12.85 22.81
C ILE A 101 11.78 13.68 22.19
N TYR A 102 12.07 14.82 22.82
CA TYR A 102 13.28 15.60 22.58
C TYR A 102 14.14 15.58 23.85
N GLU A 103 15.40 15.23 23.73
CA GLU A 103 16.30 15.01 24.85
C GLU A 103 16.50 16.26 25.71
N GLY A 104 16.41 17.45 25.12
CA GLY A 104 16.46 18.73 25.83
C GLY A 104 15.12 19.22 26.37
N GLN A 105 14.06 18.40 26.38
CA GLN A 105 12.70 18.82 26.74
C GLN A 105 11.96 17.78 27.61
N PRO A 106 11.16 18.20 28.60
CA PRO A 106 10.96 19.59 29.02
C PRO A 106 12.19 20.11 29.79
N THR A 107 12.95 19.18 30.35
CA THR A 107 14.21 19.36 31.07
C THR A 107 15.40 18.99 30.18
N SER A 108 16.57 19.55 30.49
CA SER A 108 17.83 19.15 29.86
C SER A 108 18.08 17.66 30.05
N LYS A 109 18.74 17.00 29.09
CA LYS A 109 19.09 15.59 29.25
C LYS A 109 20.03 15.38 30.44
N ASP A 110 19.70 14.45 31.32
CA ASP A 110 20.59 14.04 32.41
C ASP A 110 21.27 12.71 32.06
N THR A 111 22.48 12.80 31.54
CA THR A 111 23.32 11.63 31.21
C THR A 111 24.42 11.37 32.25
N SER A 112 24.37 12.02 33.42
CA SER A 112 25.42 12.00 34.45
C SER A 112 25.66 10.62 35.06
N SER A 113 24.63 9.77 35.07
CA SER A 113 24.72 8.36 35.46
C SER A 113 23.73 7.51 34.67
N ASN A 114 23.94 6.19 34.68
CA ASN A 114 22.97 5.24 34.10
C ASN A 114 21.61 5.30 34.79
N PHE A 115 21.57 5.64 36.08
CA PHE A 115 20.33 5.80 36.83
C PHE A 115 19.58 7.06 36.38
N ASN A 116 20.25 8.22 36.37
CA ASN A 116 19.60 9.47 35.98
C ASN A 116 19.13 9.45 34.52
N ARG A 117 19.96 8.96 33.60
CA ARG A 117 19.60 8.82 32.17
C ARG A 117 18.36 7.97 31.94
N HIS A 118 18.22 6.92 32.75
CA HIS A 118 17.07 6.03 32.70
C HIS A 118 15.80 6.74 33.19
N TYR A 119 15.85 7.43 34.32
CA TYR A 119 14.70 8.16 34.85
C TYR A 119 14.30 9.36 33.98
N ASP A 120 15.28 10.10 33.47
CA ASP A 120 15.07 11.22 32.56
C ASP A 120 14.36 10.79 31.27
N TYR A 121 14.79 9.67 30.68
CA TYR A 121 14.13 9.09 29.51
C TYR A 121 12.69 8.67 29.82
N LEU A 122 12.48 7.90 30.90
CA LEU A 122 11.14 7.41 31.22
C LEU A 122 10.17 8.55 31.51
N TYR A 123 10.61 9.57 32.25
CA TYR A 123 9.85 10.79 32.50
C TYR A 123 9.35 11.43 31.19
N LYS A 124 10.23 11.57 30.19
CA LYS A 124 9.87 12.13 28.87
C LYS A 124 8.95 11.21 28.08
N TRP A 125 9.23 9.90 28.10
CA TRP A 125 8.38 8.89 27.47
C TRP A 125 6.95 8.86 28.04
N PHE A 126 6.79 9.10 29.35
CA PHE A 126 5.47 9.18 29.97
C PHE A 126 4.60 10.31 29.39
N PHE A 127 5.17 11.46 29.01
CA PHE A 127 4.38 12.53 28.38
C PHE A 127 3.78 12.10 27.05
N TRP A 128 4.58 11.44 26.21
CA TRP A 128 4.09 10.91 24.95
C TRP A 128 2.97 9.88 25.17
N MET A 129 3.16 8.94 26.11
CA MET A 129 2.12 7.95 26.42
C MET A 129 0.81 8.61 26.90
N LEU A 130 0.87 9.67 27.71
CA LEU A 130 -0.33 10.34 28.24
C LEU A 130 -1.19 10.97 27.16
N GLN A 131 -0.60 11.49 26.08
CA GLN A 131 -1.35 12.11 24.98
C GLN A 131 -1.82 11.10 23.93
N THR A 132 -1.14 9.96 23.75
CA THR A 132 -1.48 8.97 22.72
C THR A 132 -2.35 7.80 23.21
N ARG A 133 -2.37 7.53 24.52
CA ARG A 133 -3.01 6.33 25.10
C ARG A 133 -4.46 6.12 24.70
N ASP A 134 -5.24 7.18 24.50
CA ASP A 134 -6.67 7.06 24.20
C ASP A 134 -6.90 6.56 22.77
N LEU A 135 -5.95 6.82 21.86
CA LEU A 135 -5.91 6.19 20.54
C LEU A 135 -5.30 4.79 20.62
N ALA A 136 -4.11 4.68 21.21
CA ALA A 136 -3.29 3.46 21.20
C ALA A 136 -3.92 2.29 21.96
N LYS A 137 -4.83 2.56 22.92
CA LYS A 137 -5.55 1.49 23.64
C LYS A 137 -6.49 0.70 22.75
N ASP A 138 -6.96 1.29 21.65
CA ASP A 138 -7.94 0.70 20.74
C ASP A 138 -7.43 0.51 19.31
N MET A 139 -6.28 1.06 18.94
CA MET A 139 -5.79 1.08 17.55
C MET A 139 -4.38 0.50 17.48
N PRO A 140 -4.10 -0.43 16.54
CA PRO A 140 -2.74 -0.87 16.25
C PRO A 140 -1.83 0.33 16.02
N THR A 141 -0.76 0.39 16.79
CA THR A 141 0.19 1.50 16.77
C THR A 141 1.55 0.95 16.37
N ILE A 142 2.20 1.58 15.40
CA ILE A 142 3.61 1.36 15.07
C ILE A 142 4.35 2.57 15.63
N ALA A 143 5.19 2.35 16.65
CA ALA A 143 6.10 3.36 17.18
C ALA A 143 7.55 2.94 16.96
N ILE A 144 8.35 3.83 16.36
CA ILE A 144 9.77 3.61 16.09
C ILE A 144 10.58 4.82 16.59
N PRO A 145 11.78 4.60 17.17
CA PRO A 145 12.65 5.68 17.61
C PRO A 145 13.39 6.31 16.43
N ASP A 146 13.62 7.61 16.54
CA ASP A 146 14.57 8.36 15.73
C ASP A 146 15.75 8.87 16.59
N ASP A 147 16.47 9.89 16.13
CA ASP A 147 17.70 10.40 16.71
C ASP A 147 17.51 11.04 18.10
N HIS A 148 16.49 11.89 18.26
CA HIS A 148 16.23 12.56 19.53
C HIS A 148 15.76 11.59 20.61
N ASP A 149 15.08 10.50 20.23
CA ASP A 149 14.71 9.42 21.14
C ASP A 149 15.94 8.71 21.73
N VAL A 150 17.04 8.67 20.98
CA VAL A 150 18.33 8.13 21.43
C VAL A 150 19.30 9.19 21.99
N TYR A 151 18.79 10.40 22.28
CA TYR A 151 19.52 11.51 22.90
C TYR A 151 20.67 12.06 22.04
N GLN A 152 20.50 11.99 20.73
CA GLN A 152 21.37 12.61 19.74
C GLN A 152 20.55 13.61 18.91
N GLY A 153 21.20 14.68 18.44
CA GLY A 153 20.52 15.64 17.56
C GLY A 153 20.49 15.20 16.09
N ASN A 154 21.26 14.16 15.75
CA ASN A 154 21.29 13.44 14.47
C ASN A 154 21.81 12.01 14.72
N LEU A 155 21.28 11.01 14.01
CA LEU A 155 21.71 9.61 14.17
C LEU A 155 22.16 9.00 12.83
N TRP A 156 23.44 8.65 12.78
CA TRP A 156 24.01 7.72 11.80
C TRP A 156 24.53 6.52 12.56
N GLY A 157 23.75 5.44 12.65
CA GLY A 157 23.97 4.39 13.64
C GLY A 157 25.21 3.52 13.38
N GLU A 158 25.80 3.53 12.18
CA GLU A 158 27.02 2.79 11.81
C GLU A 158 27.03 1.34 12.32
N GLY A 159 25.90 0.63 12.17
CA GLY A 159 25.78 -0.76 12.59
C GLY A 159 25.92 -0.98 14.11
N GLY A 160 25.69 0.06 14.92
CA GLY A 160 25.67 -0.02 16.37
C GLY A 160 27.00 0.27 17.06
N ILE A 161 28.02 0.81 16.38
CA ILE A 161 29.30 1.14 17.03
C ILE A 161 29.15 2.27 18.07
N ALA A 162 30.12 2.39 18.97
CA ALA A 162 30.18 3.50 19.90
C ALA A 162 30.82 4.73 19.24
N THR A 163 30.37 5.92 19.63
CA THR A 163 31.04 7.17 19.27
C THR A 163 31.03 8.18 20.42
N ASN A 164 31.91 9.17 20.35
CA ASN A 164 31.89 10.37 21.19
C ASN A 164 31.51 11.63 20.39
N ASN A 165 31.19 11.45 19.11
CA ASN A 165 30.80 12.50 18.18
C ASN A 165 29.83 11.88 17.18
N GLN A 166 28.54 12.20 17.29
CA GLN A 166 27.51 11.68 16.39
C GLN A 166 27.86 11.84 14.90
N THR A 167 28.63 12.87 14.51
CA THR A 167 28.96 13.13 13.09
C THR A 167 29.94 12.14 12.47
N THR A 168 30.67 11.35 13.27
CA THR A 168 31.47 10.21 12.77
C THR A 168 30.68 8.92 12.73
N GLY A 169 29.39 8.96 13.08
CA GLY A 169 28.49 7.83 13.19
C GLY A 169 28.72 6.96 14.43
N GLY A 170 27.71 6.20 14.82
CA GLY A 170 27.60 5.41 16.04
C GLY A 170 26.62 5.99 17.08
N TYR A 171 26.57 5.34 18.24
CA TYR A 171 25.79 5.76 19.41
C TYR A 171 26.68 6.42 20.47
N GLU A 172 26.30 7.61 20.92
CA GLU A 172 26.94 8.34 22.02
C GLU A 172 26.54 7.78 23.39
N GLN A 173 25.33 7.21 23.48
CA GLN A 173 24.82 6.62 24.73
C GLN A 173 25.19 5.13 24.84
N PRO A 174 25.36 4.60 26.07
CA PRO A 174 25.70 3.19 26.27
C PRO A 174 24.68 2.23 25.65
N PRO A 175 25.11 1.06 25.13
CA PRO A 175 24.21 0.12 24.43
C PRO A 175 23.08 -0.43 25.32
N SER A 176 23.30 -0.49 26.63
CA SER A 176 22.25 -0.90 27.59
C SER A 176 21.07 0.07 27.68
N TRP A 177 21.30 1.33 27.30
CA TRP A 177 20.29 2.38 27.22
C TRP A 177 19.63 2.40 25.84
N VAL A 178 20.38 2.23 24.76
CA VAL A 178 19.80 2.07 23.40
C VAL A 178 18.79 0.92 23.38
N ARG A 179 19.16 -0.23 23.95
CA ARG A 179 18.24 -1.38 24.12
C ARG A 179 17.03 -1.07 24.99
N LEU A 180 17.11 -0.09 25.89
CA LEU A 180 15.97 0.33 26.70
C LEU A 180 14.99 1.15 25.87
N VAL A 181 15.49 2.12 25.11
CA VAL A 181 14.68 2.94 24.19
C VAL A 181 13.94 2.04 23.20
N GLU A 182 14.65 1.14 22.53
CA GLU A 182 14.05 0.16 21.62
C GLU A 182 12.98 -0.68 22.32
N ARG A 183 13.25 -1.21 23.53
CA ARG A 183 12.23 -1.98 24.24
C ARG A 183 10.98 -1.17 24.62
N CYS A 184 11.12 0.12 24.91
CA CYS A 184 9.98 0.98 25.22
C CYS A 184 9.13 1.24 23.98
N GLN A 185 9.79 1.52 22.85
CA GLN A 185 9.09 1.99 21.67
C GLN A 185 8.69 0.87 20.71
N THR A 186 9.44 -0.22 20.59
CA THR A 186 9.26 -1.18 19.47
C THR A 186 8.84 -2.58 19.89
N ARG A 187 8.87 -2.91 21.20
CA ARG A 187 8.68 -4.30 21.67
C ARG A 187 7.29 -4.89 21.42
N HIS A 188 6.30 -4.06 21.09
CA HIS A 188 4.95 -4.49 20.72
C HIS A 188 4.83 -4.90 19.25
N MET A 189 5.83 -4.61 18.42
CA MET A 189 5.83 -4.94 16.99
C MET A 189 6.12 -6.43 16.75
N PRO A 190 5.81 -6.96 15.56
CA PRO A 190 6.17 -8.32 15.17
C PRO A 190 7.67 -8.63 15.33
N LEU A 191 8.00 -9.92 15.33
CA LEU A 191 9.38 -10.38 15.51
C LEU A 191 10.33 -9.68 14.51
N PRO A 192 11.50 -9.21 14.98
CA PRO A 192 12.40 -8.43 14.15
C PRO A 192 13.16 -9.30 13.16
N ASP A 193 13.56 -8.69 12.05
CA ASP A 193 14.30 -9.34 10.95
C ASP A 193 13.64 -10.66 10.51
N PRO A 194 12.36 -10.62 10.06
CA PRO A 194 11.51 -11.81 9.95
C PRO A 194 12.00 -12.85 8.92
N TYR A 195 12.83 -12.45 7.95
CA TYR A 195 13.41 -13.35 6.95
C TYR A 195 14.81 -13.86 7.33
N ASN A 196 15.30 -13.52 8.53
CA ASN A 196 16.53 -14.10 9.04
C ASN A 196 16.31 -15.59 9.35
N THR A 197 17.18 -16.44 8.81
CA THR A 197 17.14 -17.89 9.05
C THR A 197 17.44 -18.27 10.51
N THR A 198 18.00 -17.34 11.29
CA THR A 198 18.27 -17.50 12.72
C THR A 198 17.38 -16.57 13.54
N GLN A 199 16.56 -17.16 14.42
CA GLN A 199 15.72 -16.42 15.37
C GLN A 199 16.06 -16.80 16.83
N PRO A 200 16.15 -15.85 17.78
CA PRO A 200 16.06 -14.40 17.57
C PRO A 200 17.22 -13.88 16.70
N ALA A 201 16.93 -12.87 15.89
CA ALA A 201 17.88 -12.32 14.94
C ALA A 201 19.21 -11.89 15.63
N PRO A 202 20.38 -12.10 14.97
CA PRO A 202 21.67 -11.76 15.57
C PRO A 202 21.78 -10.30 16.01
N LEU A 203 22.44 -10.08 17.15
CA LEU A 203 22.79 -8.74 17.63
C LEU A 203 23.84 -8.08 16.72
N ILE A 204 23.83 -6.75 16.67
CA ILE A 204 24.84 -5.94 15.98
C ILE A 204 25.95 -5.51 16.94
N ALA A 205 26.80 -4.55 16.53
CA ALA A 205 27.86 -4.04 17.38
C ALA A 205 27.33 -3.57 18.76
N GLN A 206 28.19 -3.70 19.78
CA GLN A 206 27.86 -3.45 21.19
C GLN A 206 26.70 -4.31 21.77
N GLY A 207 26.29 -5.35 21.06
CA GLY A 207 25.19 -6.23 21.46
C GLY A 207 23.82 -5.55 21.39
N ILE A 208 23.65 -4.59 20.47
CA ILE A 208 22.37 -3.91 20.23
C ILE A 208 21.48 -4.82 19.35
N GLY A 209 20.16 -4.73 19.52
CA GLY A 209 19.21 -5.49 18.70
C GLY A 209 18.87 -4.78 17.38
N VAL A 210 17.93 -5.37 16.65
CA VAL A 210 17.22 -4.75 15.54
C VAL A 210 15.72 -4.90 15.80
N TYR A 211 14.93 -4.01 15.23
CA TYR A 211 13.47 -3.99 15.31
C TYR A 211 12.76 -3.90 13.96
N PHE A 212 13.47 -3.72 12.83
CA PHE A 212 12.84 -3.72 11.52
C PHE A 212 12.05 -5.01 11.29
N THR A 213 10.84 -4.91 10.72
CA THR A 213 9.93 -6.06 10.56
C THR A 213 8.81 -5.76 9.55
N GLY A 214 7.94 -6.74 9.29
CA GLY A 214 6.74 -6.61 8.48
C GLY A 214 5.46 -6.76 9.31
N MET A 215 4.40 -6.05 8.92
CA MET A 215 3.05 -6.20 9.48
C MET A 215 2.02 -6.20 8.35
N THR A 216 1.05 -7.12 8.39
CA THR A 216 -0.13 -7.10 7.50
C THR A 216 -1.36 -6.76 8.33
N TYR A 217 -2.11 -5.73 7.94
CA TYR A 217 -3.35 -5.33 8.60
C TYR A 217 -4.30 -4.66 7.60
N GLY A 218 -5.56 -5.06 7.57
CA GLY A 218 -6.58 -4.57 6.65
C GLY A 218 -6.31 -4.94 5.19
N GLU A 219 -5.52 -5.98 4.93
CA GLU A 219 -4.90 -6.31 3.65
C GLU A 219 -3.87 -5.28 3.12
N VAL A 220 -3.29 -4.46 4.00
CA VAL A 220 -2.16 -3.57 3.70
C VAL A 220 -0.90 -4.13 4.35
N GLY A 221 0.15 -4.31 3.54
CA GLY A 221 1.48 -4.67 4.00
C GLY A 221 2.29 -3.43 4.40
N PHE A 222 2.86 -3.46 5.60
CA PHE A 222 3.75 -2.45 6.15
C PHE A 222 5.14 -3.03 6.32
N ALA A 223 6.12 -2.51 5.59
CA ALA A 223 7.53 -2.75 5.88
C ALA A 223 8.03 -1.65 6.83
N ILE A 224 8.40 -2.03 8.06
CA ILE A 224 8.82 -1.12 9.12
C ILE A 224 10.36 -1.13 9.19
N LEU A 225 10.97 0.03 8.94
CA LEU A 225 12.42 0.16 8.76
C LEU A 225 13.14 0.85 9.93
N GLU A 226 14.44 0.59 9.97
CA GLU A 226 15.44 1.18 10.84
C GLU A 226 16.42 2.01 10.00
N ASP A 227 15.94 3.13 9.47
CA ASP A 227 16.69 3.86 8.46
C ASP A 227 17.95 4.58 9.02
N ARG A 228 17.98 4.80 10.34
CA ARG A 228 19.14 5.35 11.05
C ARG A 228 20.16 4.28 11.42
N LYS A 229 19.76 3.01 11.59
CA LYS A 229 20.53 2.01 12.35
C LYS A 229 21.88 1.65 11.73
N PHE A 230 21.90 1.49 10.41
CA PHE A 230 23.09 1.08 9.66
C PHE A 230 23.70 2.23 8.87
N LYS A 231 23.10 3.42 8.94
CA LYS A 231 23.48 4.57 8.13
C LYS A 231 24.90 5.02 8.44
N THR A 232 25.67 5.28 7.39
CA THR A 232 27.06 5.75 7.47
C THR A 232 27.15 7.21 7.88
N GLY A 233 28.04 7.50 8.82
CA GLY A 233 28.30 8.84 9.34
C GLY A 233 28.76 9.83 8.25
N PRO A 234 28.42 11.12 8.37
CA PRO A 234 28.71 12.11 7.35
C PRO A 234 30.17 12.58 7.35
N ASN A 235 30.95 12.29 8.40
CA ASN A 235 32.36 12.68 8.52
C ASN A 235 33.26 11.45 8.71
N GLY A 236 34.44 11.46 8.08
CA GLY A 236 35.40 10.37 8.19
C GLY A 236 34.96 9.06 7.52
N PHE A 237 33.96 9.12 6.64
CA PHE A 237 33.42 7.97 5.93
C PHE A 237 34.43 7.32 4.98
N PRO A 238 34.34 6.00 4.73
CA PRO A 238 35.19 5.32 3.77
C PRO A 238 35.03 5.88 2.35
N VAL A 239 36.15 6.08 1.65
CA VAL A 239 36.15 6.47 0.23
C VAL A 239 35.60 5.33 -0.64
N ASP A 240 35.82 4.08 -0.22
CA ASP A 240 35.22 2.90 -0.85
C ASP A 240 33.70 2.89 -0.64
N LEU A 241 32.95 3.12 -1.72
CA LEU A 241 31.48 3.18 -1.70
C LEU A 241 30.84 1.88 -1.19
N ASN A 242 31.53 0.75 -1.30
CA ASN A 242 31.05 -0.54 -0.80
C ASN A 242 30.97 -0.60 0.73
N GLN A 243 31.71 0.29 1.41
CA GLN A 243 31.75 0.39 2.88
C GLN A 243 30.85 1.51 3.42
N GLN A 244 30.04 2.12 2.55
CA GLN A 244 29.00 3.06 2.96
C GLN A 244 27.65 2.35 2.95
N PHE A 245 26.78 2.68 3.89
CA PHE A 245 25.52 2.00 4.13
C PHE A 245 24.40 3.00 4.44
N LEU A 246 23.17 2.62 4.09
CA LEU A 246 21.94 3.28 4.51
C LEU A 246 21.11 2.31 5.37
N LEU A 247 20.39 1.38 4.73
CA LEU A 247 19.62 0.36 5.45
C LEU A 247 20.49 -0.83 5.92
N GLY A 248 21.65 -1.05 5.32
CA GLY A 248 22.46 -2.25 5.54
C GLY A 248 21.87 -3.49 4.86
N ASP A 249 22.65 -4.58 4.78
CA ASP A 249 22.28 -5.75 3.96
C ASP A 249 21.07 -6.50 4.53
N ARG A 250 20.96 -6.65 5.85
CA ARG A 250 19.84 -7.38 6.50
C ARG A 250 18.47 -6.77 6.18
N GLN A 251 18.36 -5.44 6.18
CA GLN A 251 17.12 -4.77 5.82
C GLN A 251 16.83 -4.85 4.32
N LYS A 252 17.86 -4.80 3.46
CA LYS A 252 17.70 -5.01 2.02
C LYS A 252 17.23 -6.43 1.72
N ASP A 253 17.78 -7.44 2.40
CA ASP A 253 17.37 -8.84 2.25
C ASP A 253 15.92 -9.06 2.72
N PHE A 254 15.54 -8.44 3.86
CA PHE A 254 14.15 -8.37 4.29
C PHE A 254 13.25 -7.78 3.19
N LEU A 255 13.58 -6.59 2.66
CA LEU A 255 12.76 -5.94 1.65
C LEU A 255 12.66 -6.76 0.36
N LYS A 256 13.76 -7.39 -0.08
CA LYS A 256 13.77 -8.27 -1.26
C LYS A 256 12.85 -9.48 -1.08
N GLY A 257 12.91 -10.15 0.07
CA GLY A 257 11.99 -11.26 0.39
C GLY A 257 10.55 -10.79 0.54
N TRP A 258 10.34 -9.66 1.20
CA TRP A 258 9.02 -9.06 1.38
C TRP A 258 8.39 -8.58 0.08
N ASN A 259 9.17 -8.13 -0.91
CA ASN A 259 8.64 -7.63 -2.19
C ASN A 259 7.83 -8.69 -2.96
N THR A 260 8.21 -9.97 -2.87
CA THR A 260 7.49 -11.08 -3.51
C THR A 260 6.43 -11.72 -2.59
N ASP A 261 6.48 -11.46 -1.28
CA ASP A 261 5.50 -11.95 -0.32
C ASP A 261 4.23 -11.09 -0.32
N TRP A 262 3.20 -11.57 -1.02
CA TRP A 262 1.89 -10.91 -1.09
C TRP A 262 0.82 -11.60 -0.25
N ASP A 263 1.20 -12.52 0.65
CA ASP A 263 0.24 -13.22 1.51
C ASP A 263 -0.54 -12.22 2.36
N GLY A 264 -1.88 -12.31 2.28
CA GLY A 264 -2.81 -11.43 2.96
C GLY A 264 -2.73 -9.95 2.53
N GLN A 265 -1.98 -9.60 1.49
CA GLN A 265 -1.68 -8.21 1.12
C GLN A 265 -2.25 -7.86 -0.25
N LYS A 266 -2.96 -6.73 -0.33
CA LYS A 266 -3.35 -6.09 -1.58
C LYS A 266 -2.41 -4.94 -1.90
N ILE A 267 -2.13 -4.05 -0.96
CA ILE A 267 -1.29 -2.86 -1.17
C ILE A 267 -0.12 -2.89 -0.19
N LYS A 268 1.02 -2.34 -0.59
CA LYS A 268 2.26 -2.31 0.20
C LYS A 268 2.73 -0.89 0.44
N CYS A 269 3.19 -0.60 1.65
CA CYS A 269 3.81 0.66 2.02
C CYS A 269 5.00 0.42 2.95
N VAL A 270 5.88 1.41 2.99
CA VAL A 270 7.11 1.42 3.80
C VAL A 270 6.98 2.50 4.84
N VAL A 271 7.43 2.20 6.05
CA VAL A 271 7.44 3.09 7.20
C VAL A 271 8.87 3.28 7.67
N SER A 272 9.32 4.52 7.78
CA SER A 272 10.66 4.86 8.29
C SER A 272 10.63 6.18 9.07
N GLN A 273 11.75 6.51 9.70
CA GLN A 273 11.91 7.71 10.51
C GLN A 273 11.94 8.96 9.63
N SER A 274 12.78 8.94 8.59
CA SER A 274 12.99 10.07 7.68
C SER A 274 12.82 9.67 6.21
N PRO A 275 12.43 10.61 5.32
CA PRO A 275 12.19 10.32 3.92
C PRO A 275 13.50 10.00 3.18
N PHE A 276 13.41 9.19 2.11
CA PHE A 276 14.57 8.79 1.32
C PHE A 276 15.08 9.87 0.33
N GLY A 277 15.35 11.08 0.83
CA GLY A 277 15.90 12.19 0.06
C GLY A 277 16.13 13.46 0.89
N MET A 278 16.75 14.47 0.26
CA MET A 278 16.91 15.82 0.80
C MET A 278 15.72 16.67 0.34
N LEU A 279 14.83 17.04 1.27
CA LEU A 279 13.50 17.58 0.94
C LEU A 279 13.22 18.98 1.53
N HIS A 280 14.26 19.76 1.83
CA HIS A 280 14.14 21.14 2.26
C HIS A 280 15.29 21.99 1.72
N THR A 281 15.05 23.25 1.38
CA THR A 281 16.08 24.23 0.98
C THR A 281 16.44 25.21 2.08
N HIS A 282 15.57 25.40 3.07
CA HIS A 282 15.82 26.25 4.23
C HIS A 282 15.48 25.55 5.53
N ALA A 283 16.19 25.91 6.59
CA ALA A 283 15.97 25.34 7.92
C ALA A 283 16.29 26.32 9.06
N ALA A 284 15.84 25.94 10.26
CA ALA A 284 16.01 26.64 11.53
C ALA A 284 15.29 28.00 11.60
N SER A 285 15.34 28.64 12.77
CA SER A 285 14.65 29.93 13.03
C SER A 285 15.07 31.07 12.11
N GLY A 286 16.27 30.99 11.53
CA GLY A 286 16.79 31.95 10.56
C GLY A 286 16.46 31.62 9.10
N TYR A 287 15.83 30.48 8.82
CA TYR A 287 15.60 29.95 7.47
C TYR A 287 16.88 30.03 6.63
N ASN A 288 17.98 29.45 7.14
CA ASN A 288 19.25 29.46 6.42
C ASN A 288 19.12 28.54 5.19
N PHE A 289 19.54 29.02 4.02
CA PHE A 289 19.55 28.23 2.79
C PHE A 289 20.64 27.15 2.83
N GLY A 290 20.32 25.92 2.44
CA GLY A 290 21.24 24.80 2.39
C GLY A 290 20.67 23.59 1.64
N LEU A 291 21.51 22.92 0.84
CA LEU A 291 21.08 21.80 -0.04
C LEU A 291 21.76 20.45 0.26
N ASN A 292 22.54 20.38 1.33
CA ASN A 292 23.41 19.24 1.62
C ASN A 292 22.97 18.51 2.89
N ASP A 293 21.67 18.18 2.96
CA ASP A 293 21.12 17.38 4.05
C ASP A 293 21.72 15.97 4.02
N ARG A 294 22.49 15.64 5.06
CA ARG A 294 23.06 14.30 5.27
C ARG A 294 22.32 13.55 6.36
N ASP A 295 21.46 14.23 7.09
CA ASP A 295 20.74 13.72 8.24
C ASP A 295 19.51 12.95 7.79
N ALA A 296 18.65 13.56 6.96
CA ALA A 296 17.76 12.76 6.12
C ALA A 296 18.57 11.99 5.08
N HIS A 297 17.92 11.14 4.31
CA HIS A 297 18.63 10.22 3.41
C HIS A 297 18.92 10.83 2.04
N GLY A 298 19.33 12.10 2.00
CA GLY A 298 20.17 12.60 0.91
C GLY A 298 21.57 11.96 0.89
N TRP A 299 21.90 11.18 1.91
CA TRP A 299 23.21 10.55 2.13
C TRP A 299 23.09 9.11 2.67
N PRO A 300 23.96 8.16 2.28
CA PRO A 300 24.78 8.20 1.07
C PRO A 300 23.92 8.05 -0.19
N GLN A 301 24.21 8.87 -1.22
CA GLN A 301 23.33 9.01 -2.38
C GLN A 301 23.13 7.70 -3.17
N HIS A 302 24.18 6.92 -3.41
CA HIS A 302 24.08 5.64 -4.13
C HIS A 302 23.29 4.60 -3.35
N ARG A 303 23.42 4.59 -2.01
CA ARG A 303 22.62 3.69 -1.16
C ARG A 303 21.15 4.11 -1.09
N ARG A 304 20.86 5.40 -1.15
CA ARG A 304 19.48 5.91 -1.33
C ARG A 304 18.87 5.43 -2.65
N GLN A 305 19.64 5.46 -3.74
CA GLN A 305 19.21 4.96 -5.05
C GLN A 305 18.88 3.46 -5.00
N GLU A 306 19.77 2.64 -4.42
CA GLU A 306 19.54 1.20 -4.21
C GLU A 306 18.23 0.93 -3.44
N VAL A 307 17.93 1.73 -2.41
CA VAL A 307 16.68 1.60 -1.65
C VAL A 307 15.48 1.85 -2.56
N TRP A 308 15.48 2.93 -3.35
CA TRP A 308 14.39 3.24 -4.26
C TRP A 308 14.19 2.18 -5.35
N GLU A 309 15.28 1.59 -5.86
CA GLU A 309 15.20 0.45 -6.78
C GLU A 309 14.49 -0.75 -6.14
N ILE A 310 14.81 -1.07 -4.89
CA ILE A 310 14.16 -2.15 -4.13
C ILE A 310 12.69 -1.83 -3.87
N LEU A 311 12.34 -0.61 -3.41
CA LEU A 311 10.96 -0.27 -3.08
C LEU A 311 10.03 -0.26 -4.30
N ARG A 312 10.58 0.11 -5.46
CA ARG A 312 9.90 0.08 -6.76
C ARG A 312 9.46 -1.34 -7.15
N GLN A 313 10.20 -2.38 -6.76
CA GLN A 313 9.86 -3.78 -7.09
C GLN A 313 8.50 -4.21 -6.51
N SER A 314 7.99 -3.59 -5.45
CA SER A 314 6.63 -3.85 -4.94
C SER A 314 5.66 -2.69 -5.16
N ARG A 315 6.11 -1.66 -5.89
CA ARG A 315 5.39 -0.39 -6.09
C ARG A 315 4.89 0.18 -4.77
N SER A 316 5.76 0.13 -3.76
CA SER A 316 5.47 0.62 -2.42
C SER A 316 5.76 2.13 -2.34
N PHE A 317 4.96 2.84 -1.54
CA PHE A 317 5.20 4.24 -1.18
C PHE A 317 5.71 4.32 0.26
N GLN A 318 6.46 5.38 0.57
CA GLN A 318 7.06 5.62 1.87
C GLN A 318 6.22 6.59 2.71
N LEU A 319 6.06 6.27 4.00
CA LEU A 319 5.53 7.14 5.04
C LEU A 319 6.65 7.43 6.04
N ALA A 320 6.94 8.72 6.29
CA ALA A 320 8.03 9.16 7.14
C ALA A 320 7.68 10.39 8.00
N GLY A 321 8.59 10.75 8.92
CA GLY A 321 8.58 11.94 9.77
C GLY A 321 9.83 12.81 9.58
N ASP A 322 10.48 13.21 10.69
CA ASP A 322 11.76 13.95 10.83
C ASP A 322 11.82 15.38 10.24
N GLN A 323 11.31 15.58 9.03
CA GLN A 323 11.63 16.77 8.25
C GLN A 323 11.02 18.07 8.79
N HIS A 324 10.06 18.02 9.72
CA HIS A 324 9.35 19.22 10.20
C HIS A 324 8.78 20.07 9.05
N LEU A 325 8.54 19.43 7.92
CA LEU A 325 7.98 20.02 6.72
C LEU A 325 7.25 18.87 6.05
N SER A 326 5.94 19.03 5.88
CA SER A 326 5.22 18.02 5.13
C SER A 326 5.56 18.14 3.66
N THR A 327 5.93 17.02 3.05
CA THR A 327 6.20 16.93 1.61
C THR A 327 5.56 15.66 1.04
N LEU A 328 5.01 15.78 -0.17
CA LEU A 328 4.77 14.64 -1.05
C LEU A 328 5.73 14.77 -2.23
N VAL A 329 6.57 13.76 -2.39
CA VAL A 329 7.67 13.76 -3.37
C VAL A 329 7.64 12.47 -4.15
N HIS A 330 7.72 12.57 -5.47
CA HIS A 330 7.93 11.43 -6.35
C HIS A 330 9.44 11.37 -6.64
N HIS A 331 10.10 10.35 -6.09
CA HIS A 331 11.55 10.23 -6.12
C HIS A 331 12.06 9.74 -7.46
N GLY A 332 13.38 9.88 -7.62
CA GLY A 332 14.12 9.43 -8.77
C GLY A 332 15.46 8.79 -8.45
N VAL A 333 15.83 7.82 -9.28
CA VAL A 333 17.16 7.19 -9.38
C VAL A 333 17.93 7.84 -10.53
N ASP A 334 17.45 7.73 -11.77
CA ASP A 334 18.12 8.26 -12.97
C ASP A 334 17.62 9.66 -13.34
N GLY A 335 16.35 9.94 -13.08
CA GLY A 335 15.72 11.25 -13.24
C GLY A 335 14.52 11.45 -12.31
N PRO A 336 13.97 12.67 -12.20
CA PRO A 336 12.81 12.93 -11.36
C PRO A 336 11.61 12.06 -11.72
N ALA A 337 10.90 11.55 -10.72
CA ALA A 337 9.68 10.76 -10.87
C ALA A 337 9.86 9.42 -11.61
N ASP A 338 11.00 8.74 -11.43
CA ASP A 338 11.26 7.38 -11.95
C ASP A 338 11.42 6.31 -10.84
N ALA A 339 10.93 6.61 -9.64
CA ALA A 339 10.89 5.72 -8.48
C ALA A 339 9.60 5.90 -7.64
N GLY A 340 9.61 5.53 -6.36
CA GLY A 340 8.42 5.59 -5.50
C GLY A 340 8.09 6.99 -4.96
N TYR A 341 6.87 7.14 -4.42
CA TYR A 341 6.47 8.34 -3.68
C TYR A 341 6.88 8.24 -2.20
N SER A 342 7.25 9.37 -1.59
CA SER A 342 7.35 9.52 -0.13
C SER A 342 6.42 10.61 0.37
N PHE A 343 5.74 10.35 1.48
CA PHE A 343 5.03 11.34 2.27
C PHE A 343 5.70 11.52 3.63
N ALA A 344 6.26 12.70 3.87
CA ALA A 344 6.71 13.11 5.20
C ALA A 344 5.57 13.85 5.90
N SER A 345 5.16 13.37 7.09
CA SER A 345 4.20 14.10 7.91
C SER A 345 4.83 15.38 8.47
N PRO A 346 4.03 16.44 8.70
CA PRO A 346 4.52 17.59 9.45
C PRO A 346 4.79 17.19 10.90
N ALA A 347 5.62 17.97 11.60
CA ALA A 347 5.78 17.84 13.04
C ALA A 347 4.46 18.19 13.75
N ILE A 348 4.06 17.40 14.74
CA ILE A 348 2.91 17.73 15.61
C ILE A 348 3.09 19.11 16.23
N SER A 349 4.34 19.49 16.53
CA SER A 349 4.67 20.80 17.05
C SER A 349 6.04 21.26 16.54
N ASN A 350 6.02 22.17 15.58
CA ASN A 350 7.20 22.52 14.81
C ASN A 350 8.02 23.65 15.46
N PHE A 351 9.18 23.32 16.00
CA PHE A 351 10.13 24.30 16.54
C PHE A 351 11.34 24.57 15.66
N PHE A 352 11.62 23.65 14.73
CA PHE A 352 12.73 23.75 13.79
C PHE A 352 12.12 23.76 12.39
N PRO A 353 11.54 24.90 11.97
CA PRO A 353 10.80 24.95 10.72
C PRO A 353 11.76 24.74 9.55
N ARG A 354 11.33 23.92 8.59
CA ARG A 354 12.00 23.72 7.30
C ARG A 354 11.08 24.18 6.17
N VAL A 355 11.66 24.49 5.01
CA VAL A 355 10.93 25.03 3.83
C VAL A 355 11.50 24.42 2.56
N TRP A 356 10.65 24.15 1.58
CA TRP A 356 11.05 23.91 0.20
C TRP A 356 10.74 25.14 -0.66
N ASP A 357 11.77 25.95 -0.91
CA ASP A 357 11.73 27.08 -1.83
C ASP A 357 13.08 27.13 -2.59
N PRO A 358 13.19 26.48 -3.76
CA PRO A 358 14.43 26.42 -4.51
C PRO A 358 14.69 27.68 -5.35
N VAL A 359 13.67 28.54 -5.53
CA VAL A 359 13.74 29.79 -6.28
C VAL A 359 14.36 30.89 -5.43
N HIS A 360 13.94 30.99 -4.17
CA HIS A 360 14.56 31.90 -3.21
C HIS A 360 15.77 31.21 -2.57
N ASN A 361 16.99 31.49 -3.03
CA ASN A 361 18.19 30.81 -2.57
C ASN A 361 19.05 31.65 -1.59
N SER A 362 18.41 32.54 -0.84
CA SER A 362 19.02 33.32 0.24
C SER A 362 18.41 32.99 1.58
N GLY A 363 19.22 33.02 2.65
CA GLY A 363 18.69 32.81 3.99
C GLY A 363 17.80 33.95 4.47
N GLY A 364 16.83 33.62 5.34
CA GLY A 364 15.89 34.56 5.93
C GLY A 364 14.44 34.32 5.51
N ARG A 365 13.54 35.17 6.02
CA ARG A 365 12.13 35.21 5.60
C ARG A 365 11.98 36.06 4.34
N THR A 366 10.87 35.89 3.65
CA THR A 366 10.53 36.62 2.43
C THR A 366 9.06 36.95 2.40
N ALA A 367 8.62 38.03 1.75
CA ALA A 367 7.19 38.26 1.49
C ALA A 367 6.70 37.59 0.20
N THR A 368 7.60 36.97 -0.58
CA THR A 368 7.32 36.42 -1.90
C THR A 368 7.04 34.93 -1.82
N VAL A 369 5.88 34.50 -2.32
CA VAL A 369 5.57 33.07 -2.51
C VAL A 369 6.05 32.64 -3.90
N SER A 370 7.13 31.85 -3.94
CA SER A 370 7.71 31.32 -5.17
C SER A 370 7.00 30.05 -5.65
N PRO A 371 6.95 29.77 -6.97
CA PRO A 371 6.57 28.45 -7.45
C PRO A 371 7.61 27.41 -7.00
N TYR A 372 7.14 26.36 -6.34
CA TYR A 372 8.02 25.38 -5.69
C TYR A 372 7.83 23.93 -6.20
N LYS A 373 6.72 23.66 -6.89
CA LYS A 373 6.42 22.34 -7.48
C LYS A 373 7.15 22.14 -8.81
N GLY A 374 7.50 20.90 -9.12
CA GLY A 374 8.15 20.53 -10.37
C GLY A 374 9.29 19.53 -10.17
N ASP A 375 10.06 19.37 -11.25
CA ASP A 375 11.18 18.42 -11.32
C ASP A 375 12.50 19.11 -10.98
N PHE A 376 13.27 18.48 -10.10
CA PHE A 376 14.55 18.98 -9.61
C PHE A 376 15.61 17.89 -9.69
N TYR A 377 16.71 18.17 -10.38
CA TYR A 377 17.88 17.29 -10.47
C TYR A 377 18.92 17.60 -9.39
N LEU A 378 18.96 18.85 -8.92
CA LEU A 378 19.88 19.34 -7.89
C LEU A 378 21.37 19.17 -8.24
N ASP A 379 21.71 18.88 -9.49
CA ASP A 379 23.07 18.72 -10.01
C ASP A 379 23.55 19.96 -10.80
N GLY A 380 22.71 20.99 -10.88
CA GLY A 380 22.92 22.19 -11.71
C GLY A 380 22.43 22.08 -13.17
N ASN A 381 21.92 20.93 -13.60
CA ASN A 381 21.35 20.74 -14.93
C ASN A 381 19.86 21.11 -14.99
N GLY A 382 19.44 21.65 -16.14
CA GLY A 382 18.05 22.08 -16.38
C GLY A 382 17.73 23.47 -15.80
N THR A 383 16.43 23.75 -15.62
CA THR A 383 15.94 25.04 -15.12
C THR A 383 14.89 24.84 -14.03
N LEU A 384 14.88 25.74 -13.04
CA LEU A 384 13.80 25.86 -12.06
C LEU A 384 12.46 26.20 -12.75
N PRO A 385 11.31 26.04 -12.07
CA PRO A 385 10.00 26.41 -12.62
C PRO A 385 9.87 27.85 -13.12
N THR A 386 10.75 28.75 -12.67
CA THR A 386 10.83 30.15 -13.10
C THR A 386 11.65 30.37 -14.38
N GLY A 387 12.29 29.32 -14.92
CA GLY A 387 13.22 29.39 -16.06
C GLY A 387 14.66 29.76 -15.67
N GLN A 388 14.96 29.96 -14.38
CA GLN A 388 16.32 30.18 -13.88
C GLN A 388 17.15 28.89 -13.91
N PRO A 389 18.50 28.97 -13.95
CA PRO A 389 19.35 27.77 -13.84
C PRO A 389 19.04 26.95 -12.58
N ASN A 390 19.16 25.63 -12.68
CA ASN A 390 18.95 24.74 -11.53
C ASN A 390 20.01 24.96 -10.44
N ILE A 391 19.66 24.58 -9.22
CA ILE A 391 20.56 24.64 -8.06
C ILE A 391 21.43 23.38 -7.97
N THR A 392 22.58 23.48 -7.29
CA THR A 392 23.55 22.38 -7.15
C THR A 392 23.75 22.00 -5.69
N SER A 393 23.53 20.71 -5.39
CA SER A 393 23.90 20.03 -4.16
C SER A 393 25.15 19.18 -4.38
N ASN A 394 25.92 18.93 -3.33
CA ASN A 394 27.00 17.94 -3.39
C ASN A 394 26.46 16.50 -3.39
N HIS A 395 25.19 16.31 -3.02
CA HIS A 395 24.50 15.02 -2.98
C HIS A 395 23.17 15.15 -3.74
N PRO A 396 23.21 15.29 -5.08
CA PRO A 396 22.04 15.64 -5.87
C PRO A 396 20.92 14.59 -5.74
N GLY A 397 19.72 15.04 -5.38
CA GLY A 397 18.51 14.23 -5.42
C GLY A 397 17.74 14.51 -6.71
N HIS A 398 17.39 13.46 -7.44
CA HIS A 398 16.40 13.55 -8.51
C HIS A 398 15.01 13.41 -7.89
N ILE A 399 14.24 14.50 -7.87
CA ILE A 399 12.94 14.53 -7.19
C ILE A 399 11.93 15.38 -7.94
N ARG A 400 10.67 14.94 -7.94
CA ARG A 400 9.52 15.76 -8.30
C ARG A 400 8.78 16.15 -7.03
N ILE A 401 8.75 17.44 -6.73
CA ILE A 401 7.96 17.97 -5.61
C ILE A 401 6.52 18.14 -6.07
N VAL A 402 5.63 17.36 -5.47
CA VAL A 402 4.18 17.38 -5.78
C VAL A 402 3.47 18.37 -4.86
N SER A 403 3.82 18.38 -3.57
CA SER A 403 3.26 19.30 -2.57
C SER A 403 4.22 19.50 -1.41
N ALA A 404 4.23 20.70 -0.83
CA ALA A 404 5.01 21.04 0.36
C ALA A 404 4.21 21.99 1.25
N ALA A 405 4.08 21.68 2.53
CA ALA A 405 3.38 22.52 3.50
C ALA A 405 4.31 23.62 4.04
N ASN A 406 4.78 24.51 3.15
CA ASN A 406 5.69 25.58 3.53
C ASN A 406 5.07 26.47 4.64
N PRO A 407 5.83 26.79 5.71
CA PRO A 407 5.32 27.60 6.83
C PRO A 407 4.92 29.00 6.39
N LEU A 408 3.83 29.53 6.95
CA LEU A 408 3.47 30.95 6.72
C LEU A 408 4.48 31.90 7.35
N GLU A 409 5.12 31.49 8.45
CA GLU A 409 6.17 32.27 9.12
C GLU A 409 7.33 32.59 8.15
N TYR A 410 7.68 31.69 7.23
CA TYR A 410 8.70 31.94 6.21
C TYR A 410 8.29 33.05 5.24
N TYR A 411 7.00 33.15 4.93
CA TYR A 411 6.44 34.12 3.99
C TYR A 411 6.03 35.46 4.63
N ASP A 412 6.48 35.75 5.87
CA ASP A 412 6.01 36.89 6.69
C ASP A 412 4.48 36.98 6.78
N GLN A 413 3.82 35.82 6.77
CA GLN A 413 2.36 35.67 6.86
C GLN A 413 1.97 35.05 8.20
N THR A 414 0.71 35.29 8.58
CA THR A 414 0.14 34.68 9.80
C THR A 414 -1.29 34.20 9.56
N ARG A 415 -1.65 33.09 10.21
CA ARG A 415 -3.05 32.63 10.29
C ARG A 415 -3.89 33.50 11.22
N ASN A 416 -3.26 34.35 12.06
CA ASN A 416 -3.92 35.05 13.16
C ASN A 416 -4.61 34.09 14.15
N ILE A 417 -3.96 32.96 14.43
CA ILE A 417 -4.40 31.96 15.41
C ILE A 417 -3.33 31.87 16.49
N ASP A 418 -3.72 32.07 17.74
CA ASP A 418 -2.82 31.96 18.88
C ASP A 418 -2.68 30.51 19.36
N PRO A 419 -1.46 30.05 19.67
CA PRO A 419 -0.22 30.81 19.62
C PRO A 419 0.42 30.76 18.22
N VAL A 420 0.80 31.94 17.71
CA VAL A 420 1.36 32.13 16.35
C VAL A 420 2.55 31.21 16.06
N ASN A 421 3.44 30.98 17.04
CA ASN A 421 4.62 30.14 16.88
C ASN A 421 4.30 28.65 16.64
N LEU A 422 3.16 28.14 17.12
CA LEU A 422 2.71 26.77 16.82
C LEU A 422 2.03 26.73 15.45
N HIS A 423 1.14 27.69 15.20
CA HIS A 423 0.26 27.64 14.04
C HIS A 423 0.90 28.12 12.73
N ASP A 424 1.91 29.00 12.76
CA ASP A 424 2.52 29.55 11.55
C ASP A 424 3.80 28.84 11.10
N ARG A 425 4.34 27.95 11.94
CA ARG A 425 5.50 27.09 11.64
C ARG A 425 5.15 25.80 10.90
N GLY A 426 3.90 25.60 10.49
CA GLY A 426 3.50 24.41 9.73
C GLY A 426 3.35 23.14 10.60
N ALA A 427 2.99 23.30 11.87
CA ALA A 427 2.65 22.18 12.74
C ALA A 427 1.35 21.48 12.28
N GLY A 428 1.32 20.15 12.32
CA GLY A 428 0.17 19.38 11.83
C GLY A 428 0.30 17.87 12.02
N TYR A 429 -0.50 17.13 11.26
CA TYR A 429 -0.43 15.66 11.17
C TYR A 429 -0.86 15.19 9.77
N GLY A 430 -0.53 13.94 9.42
CA GLY A 430 -0.92 13.32 8.16
C GLY A 430 -2.02 12.28 8.31
N ILE A 431 -2.93 12.20 7.33
CA ILE A 431 -3.94 11.14 7.20
C ILE A 431 -3.78 10.51 5.81
N ILE A 432 -3.66 9.19 5.74
CA ILE A 432 -3.47 8.45 4.49
C ILE A 432 -4.65 7.50 4.32
N ARG A 433 -5.39 7.65 3.23
CA ARG A 433 -6.53 6.80 2.88
C ARG A 433 -6.13 5.88 1.74
N ILE A 434 -6.15 4.57 2.01
CA ILE A 434 -5.75 3.54 1.06
C ILE A 434 -7.01 2.79 0.61
N LYS A 435 -7.43 3.00 -0.63
CA LYS A 435 -8.56 2.29 -1.25
C LYS A 435 -8.06 1.05 -1.98
N LYS A 436 -8.48 -0.12 -1.51
CA LYS A 436 -7.95 -1.41 -1.97
C LYS A 436 -8.45 -1.83 -3.34
N ASP A 437 -9.70 -1.51 -3.66
CA ASP A 437 -10.33 -1.82 -4.96
C ASP A 437 -9.73 -0.99 -6.10
N THR A 438 -9.66 0.33 -5.94
CA THR A 438 -9.19 1.26 -6.98
C THR A 438 -7.69 1.50 -6.94
N ARG A 439 -6.99 0.95 -5.93
CA ARG A 439 -5.55 1.16 -5.69
C ARG A 439 -5.15 2.62 -5.53
N GLN A 440 -6.10 3.48 -5.15
CA GLN A 440 -5.86 4.89 -4.91
C GLN A 440 -5.36 5.10 -3.48
N ILE A 441 -4.32 5.92 -3.36
CA ILE A 441 -3.77 6.37 -2.09
C ILE A 441 -3.95 7.89 -2.03
N THR A 442 -4.78 8.35 -1.11
CA THR A 442 -4.98 9.78 -0.84
C THR A 442 -4.19 10.16 0.39
N PHE A 443 -3.30 11.13 0.23
CA PHE A 443 -2.56 11.74 1.31
C PHE A 443 -3.22 13.06 1.67
N GLU A 444 -3.47 13.27 2.96
CA GLU A 444 -4.02 14.48 3.53
C GLU A 444 -3.03 15.07 4.53
N CYS A 445 -2.93 16.39 4.55
CA CYS A 445 -2.03 17.10 5.46
C CYS A 445 -2.80 18.20 6.18
N TRP A 446 -2.98 18.02 7.49
CA TRP A 446 -3.85 18.85 8.31
C TRP A 446 -3.03 19.71 9.27
N PRO A 447 -3.27 21.03 9.35
CA PRO A 447 -2.72 21.84 10.43
C PRO A 447 -3.41 21.51 11.75
N VAL A 448 -2.70 21.62 12.88
CA VAL A 448 -3.22 21.20 14.20
C VAL A 448 -4.55 21.86 14.62
N HIS A 449 -4.82 23.08 14.16
CA HIS A 449 -6.02 23.85 14.55
C HIS A 449 -7.28 23.47 13.75
N ALA A 450 -7.14 22.86 12.57
CA ALA A 450 -8.27 22.54 11.72
C ALA A 450 -8.97 21.28 12.24
N ASP A 451 -10.24 21.44 12.57
CA ASP A 451 -11.12 20.36 13.00
C ASP A 451 -11.84 19.77 11.77
N PRO A 452 -11.65 18.48 11.45
CA PRO A 452 -12.22 17.87 10.24
C PRO A 452 -13.76 17.81 10.26
N GLU A 453 -14.41 17.91 11.42
CA GLU A 453 -15.88 17.95 11.53
C GLU A 453 -16.45 19.38 11.43
N PHE A 454 -15.60 20.40 11.56
CA PHE A 454 -15.99 21.80 11.60
C PHE A 454 -15.15 22.65 10.62
N PRO A 455 -15.51 22.64 9.32
CA PRO A 455 -14.72 23.30 8.26
C PRO A 455 -14.48 24.81 8.46
N GLN A 456 -15.29 25.47 9.30
CA GLN A 456 -15.08 26.88 9.66
C GLN A 456 -13.82 27.13 10.50
N THR A 457 -13.25 26.09 11.11
CA THR A 457 -12.01 26.18 11.90
C THR A 457 -10.75 26.20 11.04
N GLY A 458 -10.84 25.72 9.80
CA GLY A 458 -9.73 25.65 8.87
C GLY A 458 -9.89 24.51 7.86
N SER A 459 -8.92 24.40 6.97
CA SER A 459 -8.80 23.32 5.99
C SER A 459 -7.44 22.66 6.10
N GLN A 460 -7.22 21.61 5.29
CA GLN A 460 -5.88 21.11 5.01
C GLN A 460 -4.93 22.23 4.55
N PHE A 461 -3.62 21.97 4.64
CA PHE A 461 -2.63 22.86 4.04
C PHE A 461 -2.90 23.04 2.53
N PRO A 462 -2.52 24.18 1.94
CA PRO A 462 -2.65 24.38 0.49
C PRO A 462 -2.04 23.21 -0.30
N ASP A 463 -2.66 22.89 -1.43
CA ASP A 463 -2.27 21.78 -2.33
C ASP A 463 -2.65 20.36 -1.88
N TRP A 464 -3.29 20.21 -0.72
CA TRP A 464 -3.80 18.93 -0.20
C TRP A 464 -5.34 18.87 -0.24
N PRO A 465 -5.95 17.68 -0.36
CA PRO A 465 -5.32 16.36 -0.44
C PRO A 465 -4.75 16.05 -1.83
N VAL A 466 -3.81 15.10 -1.89
CA VAL A 466 -3.24 14.59 -3.14
C VAL A 466 -3.51 13.09 -3.24
N THR A 467 -3.99 12.63 -4.39
CA THR A 467 -4.26 11.22 -4.67
C THR A 467 -3.33 10.71 -5.76
N ILE A 468 -2.71 9.55 -5.52
CA ILE A 468 -1.95 8.79 -6.50
C ILE A 468 -2.58 7.41 -6.70
N HIS A 469 -2.27 6.76 -7.82
CA HIS A 469 -2.53 5.34 -8.02
C HIS A 469 -1.28 4.52 -7.66
N GLN A 470 -1.43 3.36 -7.00
CA GLN A 470 -0.31 2.52 -6.54
C GLN A 470 0.74 2.25 -7.64
N ALA A 471 0.27 2.00 -8.87
CA ALA A 471 1.12 1.72 -10.02
C ALA A 471 2.12 2.84 -10.36
N GLU A 472 1.85 4.08 -9.95
CA GLU A 472 2.76 5.20 -10.16
C GLU A 472 4.06 5.10 -9.34
N ASN A 473 4.11 4.25 -8.30
CA ASN A 473 5.33 4.03 -7.49
C ASN A 473 6.43 3.22 -8.19
N ASP A 474 6.30 2.98 -9.50
CA ASP A 474 7.43 2.61 -10.35
C ASP A 474 8.11 3.84 -10.97
N GLY A 475 7.31 4.83 -11.38
CA GLY A 475 7.75 6.10 -11.97
C GLY A 475 8.33 5.99 -13.38
N ARG A 476 9.05 4.92 -13.70
CA ARG A 476 9.68 4.76 -15.02
C ARG A 476 8.65 4.70 -16.15
N SER A 477 8.99 5.32 -17.27
CA SER A 477 8.30 5.11 -18.54
C SER A 477 8.65 3.73 -19.11
N PRO A 478 7.68 2.84 -19.39
CA PRO A 478 7.94 1.58 -20.06
C PRO A 478 8.55 1.79 -21.44
N THR A 479 9.52 0.96 -21.83
CA THR A 479 10.05 0.93 -23.21
C THR A 479 9.26 -0.03 -24.10
N GLY A 480 8.52 -0.94 -23.49
CA GLY A 480 7.66 -1.92 -24.12
C GLY A 480 6.80 -2.63 -23.09
N PHE A 481 6.02 -3.60 -23.55
CA PHE A 481 5.15 -4.41 -22.70
C PHE A 481 5.36 -5.89 -23.02
N LEU A 482 5.13 -6.78 -22.07
CA LEU A 482 4.98 -8.20 -22.41
C LEU A 482 3.59 -8.43 -23.04
N PRO A 483 3.41 -9.54 -23.79
CA PRO A 483 2.09 -9.98 -24.22
C PRO A 483 1.10 -9.96 -23.05
N VAL A 484 -0.13 -9.52 -23.31
CA VAL A 484 -1.16 -9.44 -22.28
C VAL A 484 -1.39 -10.84 -21.71
N ILE A 485 -1.31 -10.94 -20.39
CA ILE A 485 -1.57 -12.18 -19.67
C ILE A 485 -3.02 -12.16 -19.23
N GLU A 486 -3.79 -13.14 -19.69
CA GLU A 486 -5.12 -13.42 -19.17
C GLU A 486 -5.05 -14.66 -18.27
N THR A 487 -5.28 -14.44 -16.97
CA THR A 487 -5.37 -15.50 -15.96
C THR A 487 -6.76 -16.14 -15.90
N HIS A 488 -7.58 -15.84 -16.90
CA HIS A 488 -8.95 -16.32 -17.09
C HIS A 488 -9.79 -16.16 -15.82
N TRP A 489 -10.32 -17.22 -15.27
CA TRP A 489 -11.25 -17.14 -14.13
C TRP A 489 -10.55 -16.94 -12.77
N LYS A 490 -9.22 -16.99 -12.70
CA LYS A 490 -8.48 -16.79 -11.43
C LYS A 490 -8.21 -15.30 -11.23
N SER A 491 -9.05 -14.64 -10.42
CA SER A 491 -8.92 -13.20 -10.17
C SER A 491 -7.84 -12.86 -9.12
N ALA A 492 -7.35 -11.63 -9.21
CA ALA A 492 -6.33 -11.04 -8.33
C ALA A 492 -5.00 -11.82 -8.18
N PRO A 493 -4.40 -12.28 -9.30
CA PRO A 493 -3.11 -12.96 -9.28
C PRO A 493 -1.99 -12.03 -8.82
N VAL A 494 -0.94 -12.62 -8.27
CA VAL A 494 0.34 -11.95 -8.04
C VAL A 494 1.27 -12.37 -9.17
N LEU A 495 1.77 -11.38 -9.91
CA LEU A 495 2.73 -11.61 -10.98
C LEU A 495 4.07 -11.02 -10.56
N ALA A 496 5.12 -11.84 -10.59
CA ALA A 496 6.51 -11.45 -10.39
C ALA A 496 7.25 -11.55 -11.73
N VAL A 497 7.83 -10.44 -12.17
CA VAL A 497 8.53 -10.32 -13.46
C VAL A 497 10.02 -10.29 -13.20
N TYR A 498 10.76 -11.16 -13.89
CA TYR A 498 12.21 -11.29 -13.78
C TYR A 498 12.85 -11.04 -15.14
N SER A 499 13.99 -10.36 -15.13
CA SER A 499 14.90 -10.31 -16.28
C SER A 499 15.59 -11.67 -16.39
N GLU A 500 15.62 -12.26 -17.59
CA GLU A 500 16.35 -13.52 -17.79
C GLU A 500 17.86 -13.29 -17.98
N SER A 501 18.27 -12.13 -18.50
CA SER A 501 19.68 -11.81 -18.69
C SER A 501 20.49 -11.75 -17.38
N ASN A 502 19.87 -11.35 -16.27
CA ASN A 502 20.53 -11.22 -14.97
C ASN A 502 19.80 -11.91 -13.81
N SER A 503 18.63 -12.53 -14.04
CA SER A 503 17.80 -13.20 -13.03
C SER A 503 17.26 -12.29 -11.91
N GLU A 504 17.33 -10.97 -12.06
CA GLU A 504 16.84 -10.02 -11.06
C GLU A 504 15.33 -9.78 -11.21
N LEU A 505 14.67 -9.56 -10.07
CA LEU A 505 13.26 -9.17 -10.01
C LEU A 505 13.12 -7.73 -10.53
N LEU A 506 12.29 -7.54 -11.56
CA LEU A 506 11.85 -6.21 -12.00
C LEU A 506 10.80 -5.65 -11.04
N TYR A 507 9.72 -6.41 -10.81
CA TYR A 507 8.69 -6.12 -9.83
C TYR A 507 7.80 -7.34 -9.59
N ALA A 508 7.13 -7.36 -8.45
CA ALA A 508 6.02 -8.24 -8.12
C ALA A 508 4.82 -7.40 -7.67
N MET A 509 3.63 -7.68 -8.18
CA MET A 509 2.42 -6.95 -7.80
C MET A 509 1.20 -7.86 -7.82
N ARG A 510 0.31 -7.69 -6.83
CA ARG A 510 -1.06 -8.23 -6.91
C ARG A 510 -1.88 -7.35 -7.85
N PHE A 511 -2.28 -7.90 -8.99
CA PHE A 511 -3.19 -7.24 -9.91
C PHE A 511 -4.63 -7.44 -9.45
N ALA A 512 -5.55 -6.68 -10.03
CA ALA A 512 -6.98 -6.89 -9.80
C ALA A 512 -7.66 -7.18 -11.13
N GLY A 513 -8.67 -8.04 -11.11
CA GLY A 513 -9.17 -8.72 -12.31
C GLY A 513 -8.29 -9.90 -12.74
N ASN A 514 -8.43 -10.32 -13.99
CA ASN A 514 -7.72 -11.45 -14.58
C ASN A 514 -6.83 -11.05 -15.78
N LEU A 515 -6.96 -9.83 -16.28
CA LEU A 515 -6.26 -9.33 -17.46
C LEU A 515 -5.14 -8.41 -17.01
N ILE A 516 -3.91 -8.65 -17.48
CA ILE A 516 -2.73 -7.90 -17.03
C ILE A 516 -1.84 -7.54 -18.22
N ARG A 517 -1.46 -6.26 -18.32
CA ARG A 517 -0.38 -5.80 -19.20
C ARG A 517 0.85 -5.43 -18.36
N LEU A 518 1.93 -6.16 -18.55
CA LEU A 518 3.16 -6.04 -17.78
C LEU A 518 4.14 -5.09 -18.49
N PRO A 519 4.46 -3.91 -17.90
CA PRO A 519 5.49 -3.03 -18.45
C PRO A 519 6.88 -3.64 -18.27
N VAL A 520 7.76 -3.32 -19.22
CA VAL A 520 9.18 -3.67 -19.20
C VAL A 520 10.02 -2.47 -19.67
N TYR A 521 11.32 -2.52 -19.37
CA TYR A 521 12.20 -1.34 -19.46
C TYR A 521 13.49 -1.58 -20.27
N ASP A 522 13.68 -2.80 -20.78
CA ASP A 522 14.68 -3.10 -21.81
C ASP A 522 14.03 -3.98 -22.88
N ASN A 523 13.97 -3.46 -24.12
CA ASN A 523 13.38 -4.18 -25.25
C ASN A 523 14.31 -5.25 -25.84
N ASN A 524 15.57 -5.31 -25.41
CA ASN A 524 16.54 -6.31 -25.86
C ASN A 524 16.62 -7.53 -24.94
N ASP A 525 15.97 -7.48 -23.78
CA ASP A 525 15.94 -8.59 -22.82
C ASP A 525 14.76 -9.52 -23.08
N SER A 526 14.85 -10.73 -22.52
CA SER A 526 13.73 -11.65 -22.36
C SER A 526 13.33 -11.76 -20.89
N TYR A 527 12.07 -12.10 -20.65
CA TYR A 527 11.49 -12.04 -19.32
C TYR A 527 10.84 -13.35 -18.92
N ARG A 528 11.03 -13.70 -17.65
CA ARG A 528 10.29 -14.74 -16.95
C ARG A 528 9.20 -14.10 -16.11
N VAL A 529 7.98 -14.63 -16.16
CA VAL A 529 6.87 -14.20 -15.32
C VAL A 529 6.40 -15.38 -14.48
N GLU A 530 6.49 -15.20 -13.17
CA GLU A 530 5.97 -16.13 -12.16
C GLU A 530 4.60 -15.65 -11.69
N ILE A 531 3.60 -16.53 -11.77
CA ILE A 531 2.19 -16.22 -11.49
C ILE A 531 1.74 -17.09 -10.32
N SER A 532 1.30 -16.46 -9.24
CA SER A 532 0.68 -17.14 -8.10
C SER A 532 -0.75 -16.67 -7.88
N TYR A 533 -1.59 -17.61 -7.42
CA TYR A 533 -3.01 -17.39 -7.24
C TYR A 533 -3.38 -17.47 -5.76
N GLY A 534 -4.02 -16.40 -5.26
CA GLY A 534 -4.30 -16.27 -3.84
C GLY A 534 -3.02 -16.10 -3.02
N ASN A 535 -2.89 -16.89 -1.96
CA ASN A 535 -1.75 -16.93 -1.04
C ASN A 535 -1.01 -18.28 -1.10
N GLY A 536 -1.26 -19.09 -2.14
CA GLY A 536 -0.69 -20.43 -2.28
C GLY A 536 0.70 -20.44 -2.92
N ALA A 537 1.47 -21.50 -2.66
CA ALA A 537 2.83 -21.71 -3.19
C ALA A 537 2.88 -22.21 -4.65
N ASN A 538 1.74 -22.43 -5.30
CA ASN A 538 1.70 -22.89 -6.69
C ASN A 538 2.01 -21.71 -7.63
N VAL A 539 3.18 -21.77 -8.26
CA VAL A 539 3.67 -20.77 -9.21
C VAL A 539 3.63 -21.36 -10.62
N GLU A 540 2.82 -20.77 -11.49
CA GLU A 540 2.93 -21.01 -12.94
C GLU A 540 4.04 -20.09 -13.48
N SER A 541 4.88 -20.58 -14.40
CA SER A 541 6.00 -19.81 -14.95
C SER A 541 5.86 -19.69 -16.48
N LEU A 542 5.98 -18.46 -16.97
CA LEU A 542 6.11 -18.15 -18.39
C LEU A 542 7.55 -17.68 -18.63
N GLU A 543 8.27 -18.30 -19.55
CA GLU A 543 9.67 -18.01 -19.84
C GLU A 543 9.84 -17.46 -21.26
N ALA A 544 11.00 -16.85 -21.51
CA ALA A 544 11.38 -16.32 -22.82
C ALA A 544 10.34 -15.35 -23.43
N LEU A 545 9.64 -14.57 -22.60
CA LEU A 545 8.69 -13.57 -23.08
C LEU A 545 9.45 -12.37 -23.64
N SER A 546 9.16 -12.04 -24.90
CA SER A 546 9.75 -10.88 -25.58
C SER A 546 8.85 -9.65 -25.49
N PRO A 547 9.42 -8.44 -25.33
CA PRO A 547 8.66 -7.20 -25.36
C PRO A 547 7.97 -6.96 -26.71
N ILE A 548 6.74 -6.44 -26.65
CA ILE A 548 5.96 -5.90 -27.76
C ILE A 548 5.90 -4.38 -27.68
N SER A 549 5.95 -3.71 -28.84
CA SER A 549 5.82 -2.26 -28.95
C SER A 549 4.37 -1.81 -28.87
N GLU A 550 4.09 -0.65 -28.29
CA GLU A 550 2.76 -0.06 -28.38
C GLU A 550 2.38 0.31 -29.82
N GLY A 551 1.17 -0.06 -30.19
CA GLY A 551 0.46 0.32 -31.40
C GLY A 551 -0.35 1.62 -31.26
N PRO A 552 -1.11 1.98 -32.31
CA PRO A 552 -2.03 3.12 -32.26
C PRO A 552 -3.17 2.88 -31.27
N ALA A 553 -3.89 3.95 -30.91
CA ALA A 553 -5.01 3.85 -29.98
C ALA A 553 -6.07 2.83 -30.45
N ALA A 554 -6.38 1.86 -29.60
CA ALA A 554 -7.24 0.73 -29.91
C ALA A 554 -7.99 0.24 -28.67
N ILE A 555 -9.17 -0.36 -28.87
CA ILE A 555 -9.86 -1.15 -27.85
C ILE A 555 -9.68 -2.62 -28.24
N HIS A 556 -8.85 -3.34 -27.49
CA HIS A 556 -8.60 -4.77 -27.70
C HIS A 556 -9.71 -5.61 -27.10
N SER A 557 -10.22 -5.23 -25.92
CA SER A 557 -11.39 -5.87 -25.31
C SER A 557 -12.14 -4.94 -24.34
N PHE A 558 -13.44 -5.17 -24.20
CA PHE A 558 -14.28 -4.62 -23.12
C PHE A 558 -15.37 -5.66 -22.80
N SER A 559 -15.34 -6.22 -21.59
CA SER A 559 -16.20 -7.35 -21.21
C SER A 559 -16.59 -7.29 -19.73
N ALA A 560 -17.55 -8.13 -19.35
CA ALA A 560 -17.92 -8.36 -17.95
C ALA A 560 -17.39 -9.73 -17.52
N LEU A 561 -16.61 -9.77 -16.43
CA LEU A 561 -16.12 -11.02 -15.84
C LEU A 561 -17.29 -11.89 -15.38
N GLN A 562 -18.26 -11.29 -14.69
CA GLN A 562 -19.55 -11.89 -14.36
C GLN A 562 -20.62 -11.30 -15.30
N PRO A 563 -20.85 -11.91 -16.47
CA PRO A 563 -21.80 -11.39 -17.46
C PRO A 563 -23.26 -11.60 -17.06
N SER A 564 -23.52 -12.42 -16.05
CA SER A 564 -24.84 -12.71 -15.49
C SER A 564 -24.75 -12.66 -13.97
N ILE A 565 -25.62 -11.89 -13.33
CA ILE A 565 -25.65 -11.72 -11.87
C ILE A 565 -27.09 -11.78 -11.33
N ILE A 566 -27.24 -12.00 -10.03
CA ILE A 566 -28.51 -11.72 -9.36
C ILE A 566 -28.67 -10.21 -9.18
N SER A 567 -29.90 -9.70 -9.27
CA SER A 567 -30.21 -8.28 -9.10
C SER A 567 -29.59 -7.69 -7.83
N GLY A 568 -28.75 -6.67 -8.01
CA GLY A 568 -28.04 -5.97 -6.94
C GLY A 568 -26.70 -6.58 -6.53
N GLU A 569 -26.31 -7.75 -7.05
CA GLU A 569 -24.97 -8.29 -6.86
C GLU A 569 -23.93 -7.52 -7.68
N ALA A 570 -22.65 -7.77 -7.42
CA ALA A 570 -21.55 -7.13 -8.13
C ALA A 570 -21.15 -7.93 -9.39
N ALA A 571 -21.01 -7.23 -10.51
CA ALA A 571 -20.27 -7.67 -11.69
C ALA A 571 -19.01 -6.81 -11.86
N ILE A 572 -17.93 -7.37 -12.40
CA ILE A 572 -16.73 -6.60 -12.72
C ILE A 572 -16.68 -6.38 -14.24
N LEU A 573 -16.74 -5.11 -14.65
CA LEU A 573 -16.37 -4.71 -16.01
C LEU A 573 -14.86 -4.64 -16.10
N GLN A 574 -14.31 -5.04 -17.24
CA GLN A 574 -12.87 -4.97 -17.52
C GLN A 574 -12.59 -4.57 -18.96
N TRP A 575 -11.44 -3.95 -19.19
CA TRP A 575 -11.03 -3.49 -20.52
C TRP A 575 -9.53 -3.65 -20.74
N ASN A 576 -9.17 -3.80 -22.00
CA ASN A 576 -7.81 -3.69 -22.50
C ASN A 576 -7.80 -2.71 -23.67
N VAL A 577 -7.13 -1.59 -23.48
CA VAL A 577 -7.02 -0.52 -24.46
C VAL A 577 -5.58 -0.13 -24.66
N GLU A 578 -5.34 0.64 -25.71
CA GLU A 578 -4.03 1.17 -26.07
C GLU A 578 -4.15 2.65 -26.41
N GLY A 579 -3.10 3.44 -26.14
CA GLY A 579 -3.08 4.88 -26.43
C GLY A 579 -4.16 5.70 -25.71
N ALA A 580 -4.57 5.28 -24.52
CA ALA A 580 -5.61 5.95 -23.75
C ALA A 580 -5.12 7.25 -23.11
N THR A 581 -5.73 8.36 -23.52
CA THR A 581 -5.60 9.67 -22.84
C THR A 581 -6.87 10.03 -22.07
N ASN A 582 -8.00 9.44 -22.48
CA ASN A 582 -9.30 9.61 -21.83
C ASN A 582 -10.13 8.33 -22.02
N LEU A 583 -10.60 7.76 -20.91
CA LEU A 583 -11.52 6.63 -20.89
C LEU A 583 -12.75 6.98 -20.08
N THR A 584 -13.93 6.77 -20.65
CA THR A 584 -15.20 6.91 -19.93
C THR A 584 -16.10 5.71 -20.14
N ILE A 585 -16.85 5.37 -19.11
CA ILE A 585 -17.96 4.41 -19.20
C ILE A 585 -19.27 5.15 -18.85
N ASP A 586 -20.34 4.84 -19.58
CA ASP A 586 -21.68 5.38 -19.34
C ASP A 586 -22.34 4.80 -18.06
N ASN A 587 -23.66 4.94 -17.94
CA ASN A 587 -24.46 4.41 -16.81
C ASN A 587 -23.99 4.92 -15.43
N GLY A 588 -23.51 6.15 -15.36
CA GLY A 588 -23.13 6.83 -14.11
C GLY A 588 -21.72 6.54 -13.61
N ILE A 589 -20.91 5.75 -14.34
CA ILE A 589 -19.52 5.42 -13.95
C ILE A 589 -18.58 6.60 -14.25
N GLY A 590 -18.64 7.16 -15.45
CA GLY A 590 -17.85 8.34 -15.82
C GLY A 590 -16.40 8.00 -16.18
N GLN A 591 -15.46 8.85 -15.75
CA GLN A 591 -14.03 8.73 -16.07
C GLN A 591 -13.39 7.53 -15.37
N VAL A 592 -12.70 6.69 -16.13
CA VAL A 592 -12.04 5.47 -15.63
C VAL A 592 -10.57 5.36 -16.03
N THR A 593 -9.98 6.42 -16.61
CA THR A 593 -8.56 6.45 -16.98
C THR A 593 -7.65 6.11 -15.78
N ASN A 594 -7.99 6.63 -14.60
CA ASN A 594 -7.26 6.41 -13.34
C ASN A 594 -7.49 5.03 -12.70
N LEU A 595 -8.35 4.19 -13.28
CA LEU A 595 -8.54 2.79 -12.88
C LEU A 595 -7.76 1.82 -13.79
N SER A 596 -6.99 2.36 -14.75
CA SER A 596 -6.20 1.58 -15.70
C SER A 596 -4.73 1.54 -15.27
N ILE A 597 -4.15 0.33 -15.29
CA ILE A 597 -2.71 0.10 -15.21
C ILE A 597 -2.27 -0.28 -16.62
N ASN A 598 -1.52 0.61 -17.29
CA ASN A 598 -0.99 0.39 -18.64
C ASN A 598 -2.08 -0.03 -19.66
N GLY A 599 -3.21 0.68 -19.65
CA GLY A 599 -4.32 0.42 -20.57
C GLY A 599 -5.22 -0.76 -20.19
N VAL A 600 -4.92 -1.49 -19.11
CA VAL A 600 -5.80 -2.53 -18.58
C VAL A 600 -6.45 -2.06 -17.28
N GLY A 601 -7.77 -2.11 -17.20
CA GLY A 601 -8.50 -1.63 -16.03
C GLY A 601 -9.79 -2.41 -15.79
N HIS A 602 -10.38 -2.15 -14.63
CA HIS A 602 -11.59 -2.83 -14.18
C HIS A 602 -12.39 -1.95 -13.22
N VAL A 603 -13.69 -2.19 -13.14
CA VAL A 603 -14.59 -1.51 -12.18
C VAL A 603 -15.75 -2.43 -11.80
N ALA A 604 -16.09 -2.47 -10.51
CA ALA A 604 -17.26 -3.17 -10.02
C ALA A 604 -18.53 -2.36 -10.28
N VAL A 605 -19.62 -3.04 -10.67
CA VAL A 605 -20.95 -2.47 -10.93
C VAL A 605 -22.02 -3.37 -10.32
N SER A 606 -23.15 -2.80 -9.90
CA SER A 606 -24.27 -3.57 -9.32
C SER A 606 -25.62 -3.17 -9.92
N PRO A 607 -25.85 -3.46 -11.22
CA PRO A 607 -27.10 -3.11 -11.87
C PRO A 607 -28.30 -3.91 -11.31
N LEU A 608 -29.48 -3.28 -11.30
CA LEU A 608 -30.73 -3.90 -10.85
C LEU A 608 -31.54 -4.54 -11.98
N SER A 609 -31.19 -4.25 -13.23
CA SER A 609 -31.79 -4.78 -14.46
C SER A 609 -30.70 -4.93 -15.52
N ASP A 610 -30.98 -5.68 -16.59
CA ASP A 610 -30.06 -5.80 -17.73
C ASP A 610 -29.52 -4.43 -18.14
N THR A 611 -28.20 -4.31 -18.17
CA THR A 611 -27.53 -3.03 -18.43
C THR A 611 -26.40 -3.25 -19.43
N THR A 612 -26.47 -2.53 -20.55
CA THR A 612 -25.38 -2.44 -21.53
C THR A 612 -24.55 -1.20 -21.22
N TYR A 613 -23.27 -1.43 -20.94
CA TYR A 613 -22.26 -0.40 -20.73
C TYR A 613 -21.54 -0.11 -22.03
N THR A 614 -21.18 1.15 -22.25
CA THR A 614 -20.38 1.61 -23.39
C THR A 614 -19.09 2.24 -22.87
N LEU A 615 -17.96 1.62 -23.18
CA LEU A 615 -16.63 2.20 -23.00
C LEU A 615 -16.33 3.11 -24.18
N MET A 616 -15.82 4.32 -23.91
CA MET A 616 -15.37 5.27 -24.92
C MET A 616 -13.90 5.61 -24.70
N LEU A 617 -13.08 5.38 -25.73
CA LEU A 617 -11.65 5.67 -25.76
C LEU A 617 -11.39 6.92 -26.61
N ASN A 618 -10.75 7.93 -25.99
CA ASN A 618 -10.37 9.21 -26.61
C ASN A 618 -11.52 9.93 -27.34
N GLY A 619 -12.77 9.64 -27.00
CA GLY A 619 -13.96 10.22 -27.62
C GLY A 619 -14.31 9.67 -29.01
N THR A 620 -13.55 8.71 -29.56
CA THR A 620 -13.67 8.29 -30.97
C THR A 620 -13.93 6.79 -31.14
N LEU A 621 -13.37 5.95 -30.27
CA LEU A 621 -13.54 4.51 -30.31
C LEU A 621 -14.50 4.07 -29.21
N SER A 622 -15.35 3.08 -29.47
CA SER A 622 -16.28 2.54 -28.47
C SER A 622 -16.39 1.03 -28.53
N ALA A 623 -16.59 0.41 -27.37
CA ALA A 623 -16.95 -0.99 -27.23
C ALA A 623 -18.08 -1.13 -26.20
N GLN A 624 -18.82 -2.24 -26.25
CA GLN A 624 -19.94 -2.48 -25.35
C GLN A 624 -19.80 -3.81 -24.61
N ALA A 625 -20.23 -3.81 -23.35
CA ALA A 625 -20.35 -5.00 -22.51
C ALA A 625 -21.74 -4.99 -21.87
N THR A 626 -22.42 -6.13 -21.84
CA THR A 626 -23.75 -6.25 -21.22
C THR A 626 -23.68 -7.14 -20.00
N VAL A 627 -24.20 -6.65 -18.88
CA VAL A 627 -24.44 -7.44 -17.67
C VAL A 627 -25.92 -7.79 -17.63
N ARG A 628 -26.22 -9.09 -17.66
CA ARG A 628 -27.56 -9.64 -17.53
C ARG A 628 -27.91 -9.76 -16.06
N VAL A 629 -29.13 -9.36 -15.71
CA VAL A 629 -29.59 -9.34 -14.33
C VAL A 629 -30.78 -10.27 -14.17
N PHE A 630 -30.61 -11.24 -13.30
CA PHE A 630 -31.60 -12.27 -13.01
C PHE A 630 -32.27 -12.04 -11.65
N PRO A 631 -33.50 -12.55 -11.46
CA PRO A 631 -34.23 -12.42 -10.22
C PRO A 631 -33.52 -13.11 -9.05
N THR A 632 -33.78 -12.64 -7.82
CA THR A 632 -33.37 -13.35 -6.61
C THR A 632 -34.04 -14.72 -6.53
N LYS A 633 -33.46 -15.65 -5.76
CA LYS A 633 -34.01 -17.02 -5.58
C LYS A 633 -35.48 -17.01 -5.17
N ALA A 634 -35.89 -16.09 -4.30
CA ALA A 634 -37.29 -15.94 -3.89
C ALA A 634 -38.22 -15.56 -5.06
N VAL A 635 -37.78 -14.65 -5.93
CA VAL A 635 -38.56 -14.23 -7.11
C VAL A 635 -38.58 -15.33 -8.16
N TRP A 636 -37.44 -15.99 -8.42
CA TRP A 636 -37.35 -17.13 -9.33
C TRP A 636 -38.28 -18.28 -8.88
N LEU A 637 -38.29 -18.62 -7.59
CA LEU A 637 -39.22 -19.61 -7.02
C LEU A 637 -40.68 -19.19 -7.23
N GLY A 638 -41.03 -17.93 -6.99
CA GLY A 638 -42.39 -17.41 -7.19
C GLY A 638 -42.85 -17.40 -8.66
N ASN A 639 -41.91 -17.35 -9.61
CA ASN A 639 -42.21 -17.41 -11.04
C ASN A 639 -42.45 -18.85 -11.54
N ASN A 640 -41.82 -19.85 -10.90
CA ASN A 640 -41.84 -21.25 -11.35
C ASN A 640 -42.78 -22.16 -10.53
N PHE A 641 -43.20 -21.74 -9.34
CA PHE A 641 -44.02 -22.53 -8.42
C PHE A 641 -45.22 -21.73 -7.91
N SER A 642 -46.36 -22.40 -7.82
CA SER A 642 -47.54 -21.84 -7.17
C SER A 642 -47.34 -21.70 -5.65
N THR A 643 -48.14 -20.86 -5.00
CA THR A 643 -48.08 -20.66 -3.54
C THR A 643 -48.22 -21.97 -2.74
N ALA A 644 -49.00 -22.94 -3.25
CA ALA A 644 -49.15 -24.24 -2.60
C ALA A 644 -47.90 -25.12 -2.77
N GLU A 645 -47.27 -25.09 -3.94
CA GLU A 645 -46.04 -25.86 -4.21
C GLU A 645 -44.86 -25.31 -3.44
N LEU A 646 -44.79 -23.99 -3.22
CA LEU A 646 -43.78 -23.36 -2.36
C LEU A 646 -43.83 -23.82 -0.88
N GLN A 647 -44.93 -24.45 -0.46
CA GLN A 647 -45.05 -25.06 0.87
C GLN A 647 -44.66 -26.55 0.88
N ASN A 648 -44.34 -27.13 -0.28
CA ASN A 648 -43.97 -28.52 -0.44
C ASN A 648 -42.49 -28.65 -0.84
N GLU A 649 -41.65 -28.93 0.14
CA GLU A 649 -40.21 -29.07 -0.03
C GLU A 649 -39.82 -30.17 -1.03
N ALA A 650 -40.65 -31.20 -1.23
CA ALA A 650 -40.40 -32.23 -2.24
C ALA A 650 -40.59 -31.75 -3.68
N ILE A 651 -41.13 -30.54 -3.89
CA ILE A 651 -41.35 -29.94 -5.22
C ILE A 651 -40.46 -28.71 -5.40
N SER A 652 -40.48 -27.77 -4.44
CA SER A 652 -39.77 -26.47 -4.57
C SER A 652 -38.54 -26.34 -3.67
N GLY A 653 -38.19 -27.39 -2.90
CA GLY A 653 -36.98 -27.40 -2.08
C GLY A 653 -35.72 -27.43 -2.95
N ASN A 654 -34.57 -27.08 -2.36
CA ASN A 654 -33.29 -26.99 -3.09
C ASN A 654 -32.94 -28.29 -3.82
N ASP A 655 -33.16 -29.43 -3.17
CA ASP A 655 -32.81 -30.77 -3.67
C ASP A 655 -33.91 -31.41 -4.55
N ALA A 656 -35.05 -30.75 -4.71
CA ALA A 656 -36.15 -31.27 -5.53
C ALA A 656 -35.83 -31.13 -7.02
N ASP A 657 -36.29 -32.10 -7.80
CA ASP A 657 -36.16 -32.20 -9.26
C ASP A 657 -37.57 -32.54 -9.82
N PRO A 658 -38.42 -31.52 -10.06
CA PRO A 658 -39.83 -31.75 -10.35
C PRO A 658 -40.10 -32.19 -11.80
N ASP A 659 -39.17 -31.99 -12.73
CA ASP A 659 -39.28 -32.45 -14.11
C ASP A 659 -38.48 -33.73 -14.41
N GLY A 660 -37.58 -34.12 -13.49
CA GLY A 660 -36.92 -35.42 -13.48
C GLY A 660 -35.75 -35.51 -14.45
N ASP A 661 -35.10 -34.38 -14.75
CA ASP A 661 -33.97 -34.30 -15.66
C ASP A 661 -32.60 -34.52 -14.99
N GLY A 662 -32.59 -34.66 -13.64
CA GLY A 662 -31.39 -34.85 -12.83
C GLY A 662 -30.80 -33.55 -12.26
N PHE A 663 -31.39 -32.39 -12.53
CA PHE A 663 -30.99 -31.10 -11.99
C PHE A 663 -31.93 -30.66 -10.86
N THR A 664 -31.35 -30.53 -9.68
CA THR A 664 -32.04 -29.99 -8.52
C THR A 664 -32.39 -28.52 -8.73
N ASN A 665 -33.49 -28.03 -8.13
CA ASN A 665 -33.90 -26.62 -8.18
C ASN A 665 -32.78 -25.62 -7.85
N GLU A 666 -31.82 -25.98 -6.98
CA GLU A 666 -30.66 -25.12 -6.70
C GLU A 666 -29.73 -24.96 -7.91
N LYS A 667 -29.47 -26.04 -8.64
CA LYS A 667 -28.70 -26.01 -9.90
C LYS A 667 -29.48 -25.24 -10.96
N GLU A 668 -30.77 -25.53 -11.11
CA GLU A 668 -31.66 -24.82 -12.03
C GLU A 668 -31.66 -23.30 -11.77
N PHE A 669 -31.77 -22.89 -10.51
CA PHE A 669 -31.65 -21.48 -10.13
C PHE A 669 -30.28 -20.89 -10.50
N ASN A 670 -29.19 -21.63 -10.27
CA ASN A 670 -27.85 -21.16 -10.59
C ASN A 670 -27.64 -20.94 -12.08
N PHE A 671 -28.31 -21.69 -12.96
CA PHE A 671 -28.24 -21.47 -14.41
C PHE A 671 -29.45 -20.72 -14.98
N GLN A 672 -30.40 -20.34 -14.14
CA GLN A 672 -31.67 -19.70 -14.50
C GLN A 672 -32.46 -20.48 -15.54
N THR A 673 -32.37 -21.80 -15.46
CA THR A 673 -33.17 -22.73 -16.25
C THR A 673 -34.56 -22.92 -15.62
N ASN A 674 -35.45 -23.56 -16.37
CA ASN A 674 -36.84 -23.77 -15.97
C ASN A 674 -36.99 -25.15 -15.32
N PRO A 675 -37.24 -25.24 -13.99
CA PRO A 675 -37.26 -26.50 -13.25
C PRO A 675 -38.49 -27.38 -13.54
N ARG A 676 -39.30 -27.00 -14.53
CA ARG A 676 -40.52 -27.71 -14.95
C ARG A 676 -40.41 -28.21 -16.39
N SER A 677 -39.25 -28.07 -17.00
CA SER A 677 -39.04 -28.33 -18.40
C SER A 677 -37.71 -29.04 -18.59
N VAL A 678 -37.80 -30.37 -18.79
CA VAL A 678 -36.66 -31.25 -19.16
C VAL A 678 -35.86 -30.83 -20.40
N GLN A 679 -36.34 -29.81 -21.13
CA GLN A 679 -35.67 -29.22 -22.31
C GLN A 679 -34.77 -28.03 -21.93
N SER A 680 -34.99 -27.43 -20.77
CA SER A 680 -34.28 -26.26 -20.28
C SER A 680 -33.24 -26.71 -19.27
N THR A 681 -32.09 -27.17 -19.75
CA THR A 681 -31.08 -27.81 -18.90
C THR A 681 -29.71 -27.16 -19.08
N PRO A 682 -28.93 -26.99 -18.00
CA PRO A 682 -27.59 -26.46 -18.10
C PRO A 682 -26.60 -27.56 -18.52
N LEU A 683 -26.09 -27.46 -19.74
CA LEU A 683 -25.12 -28.40 -20.30
C LEU A 683 -23.80 -27.71 -20.66
N ILE A 684 -22.69 -28.42 -20.47
CA ILE A 684 -21.40 -28.11 -21.10
C ILE A 684 -21.33 -28.97 -22.36
N ASN A 685 -21.48 -28.35 -23.52
CA ASN A 685 -21.28 -29.03 -24.80
C ASN A 685 -19.81 -28.95 -25.19
N THR A 686 -19.26 -30.03 -25.75
CA THR A 686 -17.89 -30.06 -26.26
C THR A 686 -17.87 -30.46 -27.72
N ASP A 687 -17.29 -29.63 -28.56
CA ASP A 687 -17.12 -29.86 -29.99
C ASP A 687 -15.63 -29.99 -30.35
N VAL A 688 -15.29 -30.94 -31.23
CA VAL A 688 -13.94 -31.05 -31.81
C VAL A 688 -13.90 -30.22 -33.08
N VAL A 689 -13.07 -29.18 -33.09
CA VAL A 689 -13.04 -28.18 -34.18
C VAL A 689 -11.85 -28.40 -35.12
N SER A 690 -10.75 -28.94 -34.61
CA SER A 690 -9.61 -29.40 -35.40
C SER A 690 -8.93 -30.58 -34.72
N THR A 691 -8.25 -31.43 -35.50
CA THR A 691 -7.48 -32.58 -35.00
C THR A 691 -5.97 -32.41 -35.20
N ASP A 692 -5.53 -31.32 -35.84
CA ASP A 692 -4.11 -31.04 -36.10
C ASP A 692 -3.86 -29.51 -36.15
N PRO A 693 -3.47 -28.86 -35.02
CA PRO A 693 -3.45 -29.40 -33.65
C PRO A 693 -4.87 -29.67 -33.10
N TYR A 694 -4.98 -30.52 -32.07
CA TYR A 694 -6.27 -30.81 -31.43
C TYR A 694 -6.87 -29.56 -30.80
N THR A 695 -8.04 -29.18 -31.27
CA THR A 695 -8.77 -27.99 -30.83
C THR A 695 -10.17 -28.39 -30.38
N LEU A 696 -10.45 -28.17 -29.10
CA LEU A 696 -11.76 -28.46 -28.48
C LEU A 696 -12.47 -27.15 -28.14
N GLU A 697 -13.77 -27.05 -28.38
CA GLU A 697 -14.60 -25.93 -27.95
C GLU A 697 -15.63 -26.39 -26.91
N PHE A 698 -15.63 -25.77 -25.74
CA PHE A 698 -16.56 -26.01 -24.65
C PHE A 698 -17.58 -24.86 -24.60
N THR A 699 -18.84 -25.12 -24.92
CA THR A 699 -19.93 -24.13 -24.83
C THR A 699 -20.81 -24.41 -23.64
N SER A 700 -20.99 -23.44 -22.74
CA SER A 700 -21.84 -23.58 -21.56
C SER A 700 -22.39 -22.25 -21.04
N ALA A 701 -23.49 -22.32 -20.30
CA ALA A 701 -24.05 -21.21 -19.55
C ALA A 701 -23.20 -20.89 -18.31
N VAL A 702 -23.03 -19.61 -17.99
CA VAL A 702 -22.25 -19.13 -16.83
C VAL A 702 -23.16 -19.07 -15.59
N PRO A 703 -22.89 -19.83 -14.51
CA PRO A 703 -23.79 -19.87 -13.36
C PRO A 703 -23.81 -18.56 -12.53
N LEU A 704 -24.95 -18.20 -11.92
CA LEU A 704 -25.18 -16.93 -11.20
C LEU A 704 -24.45 -16.77 -9.86
N GLN A 705 -24.20 -17.86 -9.13
CA GLN A 705 -23.52 -17.80 -7.83
C GLN A 705 -21.99 -17.84 -7.96
N SER A 706 -21.47 -17.53 -9.15
CA SER A 706 -20.07 -17.66 -9.52
C SER A 706 -19.23 -16.47 -9.08
N GLY A 707 -19.24 -16.08 -7.80
CA GLY A 707 -18.13 -15.27 -7.29
C GLY A 707 -16.77 -15.87 -7.71
N GLN A 708 -16.74 -17.21 -7.90
CA GLN A 708 -15.59 -18.00 -8.30
C GLN A 708 -15.96 -19.25 -9.15
N ALA A 709 -17.03 -19.25 -9.97
CA ALA A 709 -17.25 -20.41 -10.84
C ALA A 709 -16.21 -20.42 -11.94
N ILE A 710 -15.34 -21.42 -11.86
CA ILE A 710 -14.17 -21.55 -12.70
C ILE A 710 -14.45 -22.69 -13.68
N PRO A 711 -14.55 -22.44 -15.00
CA PRO A 711 -14.57 -23.53 -15.96
C PRO A 711 -13.17 -24.15 -15.97
N LYS A 712 -13.02 -25.36 -15.42
CA LYS A 712 -11.79 -26.15 -15.55
C LYS A 712 -11.95 -27.11 -16.69
N ILE A 713 -10.85 -27.29 -17.41
CA ILE A 713 -10.73 -28.40 -18.34
C ILE A 713 -9.80 -29.40 -17.68
N GLU A 714 -10.21 -30.65 -17.68
CA GLU A 714 -9.47 -31.74 -17.07
C GLU A 714 -9.22 -32.81 -18.13
N PHE A 715 -8.09 -33.49 -18.00
CA PHE A 715 -7.75 -34.62 -18.85
C PHE A 715 -7.58 -35.89 -18.02
N SER A 716 -7.80 -37.02 -18.67
CA SER A 716 -7.65 -38.34 -18.08
C SER A 716 -7.14 -39.33 -19.12
N SER A 717 -6.34 -40.29 -18.67
CA SER A 717 -5.92 -41.45 -19.45
C SER A 717 -6.81 -42.68 -19.22
N ASP A 718 -7.67 -42.66 -18.20
CA ASP A 718 -8.42 -43.83 -17.72
C ASP A 718 -9.90 -43.58 -17.38
N LEU A 719 -10.39 -42.35 -17.54
CA LEU A 719 -11.72 -41.85 -17.13
C LEU A 719 -11.97 -41.81 -15.61
N GLU A 720 -11.04 -42.29 -14.79
CA GLU A 720 -11.18 -42.35 -13.33
C GLU A 720 -10.40 -41.22 -12.66
N ASN A 721 -9.14 -41.03 -13.06
CA ASN A 721 -8.24 -40.03 -12.53
C ASN A 721 -8.20 -38.82 -13.46
N TRP A 722 -8.66 -37.68 -12.95
CA TRP A 722 -8.74 -36.43 -13.69
C TRP A 722 -7.74 -35.44 -13.15
N SER A 723 -6.93 -34.86 -14.06
CA SER A 723 -5.98 -33.81 -13.73
C SER A 723 -6.38 -32.51 -14.42
N PRO A 724 -6.31 -31.36 -13.73
CA PRO A 724 -6.59 -30.08 -14.35
C PRO A 724 -5.54 -29.76 -15.42
N LEU A 725 -6.03 -29.29 -16.56
CA LEU A 725 -5.23 -28.72 -17.62
C LEU A 725 -4.74 -27.33 -17.17
N SER A 726 -3.45 -27.04 -17.33
CA SER A 726 -2.94 -25.68 -17.09
C SER A 726 -3.42 -24.74 -18.21
N PRO A 727 -4.14 -23.64 -17.91
CA PRO A 727 -4.65 -22.72 -18.94
C PRO A 727 -3.56 -22.00 -19.72
N LEU A 728 -2.33 -21.94 -19.19
CA LEU A 728 -1.18 -21.29 -19.84
C LEU A 728 -0.31 -22.27 -20.64
N ALA A 729 -0.37 -23.57 -20.33
CA ALA A 729 0.34 -24.60 -21.11
C ALA A 729 -0.37 -24.96 -22.42
N VAL A 730 -1.59 -24.46 -22.59
CA VAL A 730 -2.51 -24.83 -23.65
C VAL A 730 -3.20 -23.56 -24.15
N GLY A 731 -3.46 -23.41 -25.45
CA GLY A 731 -4.11 -22.21 -25.97
C GLY A 731 -5.58 -22.15 -25.57
N VAL A 732 -5.87 -21.71 -24.34
CA VAL A 732 -7.23 -21.49 -23.83
C VAL A 732 -7.67 -20.07 -24.18
N GLU A 733 -8.77 -19.94 -24.92
CA GLU A 733 -9.32 -18.64 -25.30
C GLU A 733 -10.85 -18.67 -25.24
N GLU A 734 -11.47 -17.59 -24.80
CA GLU A 734 -12.91 -17.41 -25.00
C GLU A 734 -13.16 -16.91 -26.42
N VAL A 735 -13.84 -17.71 -27.24
CA VAL A 735 -14.04 -17.42 -28.68
C VAL A 735 -15.43 -16.88 -28.98
N SER A 736 -16.39 -17.08 -28.08
CA SER A 736 -17.74 -16.56 -28.25
C SER A 736 -18.42 -16.31 -26.91
N ARG A 737 -19.27 -15.28 -26.87
CA ARG A 737 -20.13 -14.95 -25.72
C ARG A 737 -21.50 -14.49 -26.20
N ASN A 738 -22.54 -15.20 -25.80
CA ASN A 738 -23.93 -14.83 -26.04
C ASN A 738 -24.60 -14.39 -24.72
N ASN A 739 -24.77 -13.08 -24.56
CA ASN A 739 -25.41 -12.50 -23.38
C ASN A 739 -26.95 -12.51 -23.45
N ASN A 740 -27.57 -12.81 -24.60
CA ASN A 740 -29.03 -12.89 -24.70
C ASN A 740 -29.45 -14.26 -25.25
N PRO A 741 -29.11 -15.36 -24.57
CA PRO A 741 -29.64 -16.66 -24.95
C PRO A 741 -31.15 -16.68 -24.70
N SER A 742 -31.87 -17.50 -25.48
CA SER A 742 -33.31 -17.68 -25.29
C SER A 742 -33.66 -18.37 -23.97
N GLU A 743 -32.70 -19.05 -23.35
CA GLU A 743 -32.85 -19.79 -22.10
C GLU A 743 -31.59 -19.63 -21.22
N GLY A 744 -31.79 -19.44 -19.91
CA GLY A 744 -30.72 -19.43 -18.92
C GLY A 744 -29.85 -18.16 -18.88
N THR A 745 -28.66 -18.32 -18.30
CA THR A 745 -27.62 -17.28 -18.17
C THR A 745 -26.75 -17.13 -19.42
N THR A 746 -25.87 -16.11 -19.46
CA THR A 746 -24.91 -15.90 -20.55
C THR A 746 -24.20 -17.19 -20.94
N GLN A 747 -24.18 -17.50 -22.23
CA GLN A 747 -23.41 -18.63 -22.76
C GLN A 747 -22.02 -18.16 -23.22
N VAL A 748 -21.00 -18.93 -22.86
CA VAL A 748 -19.61 -18.73 -23.31
C VAL A 748 -19.11 -19.96 -24.03
N THR A 749 -18.28 -19.76 -25.06
CA THR A 749 -17.54 -20.82 -25.74
C THR A 749 -16.05 -20.63 -25.47
N ILE A 750 -15.43 -21.62 -24.84
CA ILE A 750 -13.99 -21.65 -24.57
C ILE A 750 -13.33 -22.64 -25.52
N ARG A 751 -12.40 -22.17 -26.33
CA ARG A 751 -11.55 -23.02 -27.17
C ARG A 751 -10.28 -23.39 -26.43
N VAL A 752 -9.83 -24.62 -26.59
CA VAL A 752 -8.56 -25.13 -26.06
C VAL A 752 -7.77 -25.77 -27.19
N SER A 753 -6.58 -25.23 -27.42
CA SER A 753 -5.63 -25.70 -28.44
C SER A 753 -4.49 -26.46 -27.79
N LEU A 754 -4.50 -27.79 -27.93
CA LEU A 754 -3.53 -28.70 -27.33
C LEU A 754 -2.28 -28.81 -28.23
N PRO A 755 -1.06 -28.51 -27.74
CA PRO A 755 0.15 -28.84 -28.48
C PRO A 755 0.21 -30.36 -28.70
N GLU A 756 0.78 -30.77 -29.84
CA GLU A 756 0.84 -32.16 -30.35
C GLU A 756 0.83 -33.19 -29.21
N ILE A 757 -0.29 -33.91 -29.05
CA ILE A 757 -0.52 -34.79 -27.91
C ILE A 757 0.49 -35.93 -27.99
N GLU A 758 1.50 -35.94 -27.12
CA GLU A 758 2.35 -37.11 -26.89
C GLU A 758 1.50 -38.23 -26.25
N SER A 759 0.75 -38.97 -27.06
CA SER A 759 0.27 -40.35 -26.87
C SER A 759 -0.33 -40.82 -25.52
N GLN A 760 -0.63 -39.96 -24.52
CA GLN A 760 -1.03 -40.40 -23.18
C GLN A 760 -2.35 -39.82 -22.62
N ALA A 761 -2.97 -38.81 -23.24
CA ALA A 761 -4.30 -38.34 -22.84
C ALA A 761 -5.38 -38.84 -23.82
N GLU A 762 -6.32 -39.66 -23.34
CA GLU A 762 -7.40 -40.22 -24.18
C GLU A 762 -8.74 -39.47 -23.99
N PHE A 763 -8.93 -38.73 -22.88
CA PHE A 763 -10.21 -38.08 -22.54
C PHE A 763 -10.06 -36.66 -21.99
N PHE A 764 -11.00 -35.78 -22.35
CA PHE A 764 -11.10 -34.40 -21.85
C PHE A 764 -12.53 -34.12 -21.37
N ARG A 765 -12.67 -33.29 -20.33
CA ARG A 765 -13.98 -32.77 -19.89
C ARG A 765 -13.87 -31.32 -19.43
N GLY A 766 -14.96 -30.57 -19.60
CA GLY A 766 -15.15 -29.26 -18.97
C GLY A 766 -15.97 -29.42 -17.69
N VAL A 767 -15.59 -28.76 -16.62
CA VAL A 767 -16.33 -28.73 -15.35
C VAL A 767 -16.43 -27.31 -14.83
N TRP A 768 -17.59 -26.91 -14.33
CA TRP A 768 -17.73 -25.71 -13.52
C TRP A 768 -17.41 -26.07 -12.08
N GLN A 769 -16.30 -25.54 -11.55
CA GLN A 769 -16.05 -25.62 -10.10
C GLN A 769 -16.80 -24.47 -9.43
N LEU A 770 -17.84 -24.81 -8.66
CA LEU A 770 -18.55 -23.86 -7.80
C LEU A 770 -17.90 -23.91 -6.42
N ASP A 771 -17.40 -22.79 -5.88
CA ASP A 771 -16.73 -22.77 -4.58
C ASP A 771 -17.74 -23.06 -3.44
N GLN A 772 -17.85 -24.33 -3.06
CA GLN A 772 -18.10 -24.86 -1.71
C GLN A 772 -17.64 -26.32 -1.65
N GLY A 773 -16.45 -26.58 -1.10
CA GLY A 773 -15.96 -27.92 -0.73
C GLY A 773 -15.06 -28.59 -1.75
#